data_AF-A0A507QUW8-F1
#
_entry.id   AF-A0A507QUW8-F1
#
_cell.length_a   1.000
_cell.length_b   1.000
_cell.length_c   1.000
_cell.angle_alpha   90.00
_cell.angle_beta   90.00
_cell.angle_gamma   90.00
#
_symmetry.space_group_name_H-M   'P 1'
#
loop_
_entity.id
_entity.type
_entity.pdbx_description
1 polymer ?
#
loop_
_entity_poly.entity_id
_entity_poly.type
_entity_poly.pdbx_seq_one_letter_code
_entity_poly.pdbx_strand_id
1 'polypeptide(L)'
;MVSTSACRNEASQSEPERFCDFGDSVLLTHGVLTPDLCNEIVQSLEQWSWVPADLQGRARVLDDGQVETSSGVASHCISTYDKDVANLLWEKLEPIIPPEQEATGNVFHPVGIDPLLRFVRFDSVSGPQLTVPHYDAGHDFEEGNLRTLKSVVLALTWHIPGEIREGKGLRTRFLLDTQRWMPVDERSFLDHAKPASQKDVLAEIPMNIADCLLFDHRTLHDFVVWTDPSSPQIVLRTDIIYEQQQPAPAMILTTSDANTVSVSETTASLDPTYRKALAALNGSFEAIRNAGYFDDGLPGNYHSFDRSWWTGPVDKVQSRLSQLGRSDGSSKELAVLATTGAFCPIHQGHIQMMETAKRELELRGVAVLGGYFCPDHEQYVSSKMRSGGESDVLSSAQRLSLCELAVAGSEWLAVDRWAALYAPGSVNFTRVIDHLSQMLAHHIRTHRPVHVVYVFGGDNARFSFAFARRHSCVCVLRPGSRASFEEVSEYVSLLKSPRVIFSWDSSPAFNSTGVRRGDTSGLSDGVAEQWTRFQSARTGLLALDNSRPVNFYMREEGHWAVAPWASDPSCTLDEISRLYGIFCTGLKRAFARAFAREPRMLPRVNIVPLRLQDQQQTYQKLFGNVRVISLDPCLPGTINVQVSRCFRPLNSRACKFIARHGAPPLTTQIGSIEPGNYTLFDDDTFSGMTGKYITALLADRCTVDRFQTLCDEHGPLTLDDQAAAIPLGKRLNHVDCRDFLVGSREGGLCLELSDGSICRAPYLLPYVSPHDRASVPVDAELDFSKEVWKLNKDFFSSLGVDLCLADMSPAFQELGASLGFANIRMEDLCAWNLRHLC
;
A
#
# COMPACT_ATOMS: atom_id res chain seq x y z
N MET A 1 -6.41 45.84 22.17
CA MET A 1 -5.44 46.80 21.61
C MET A 1 -4.11 46.58 22.33
N VAL A 2 -3.28 45.69 21.77
CA VAL A 2 -1.90 45.47 22.20
C VAL A 2 -1.06 46.62 21.63
N SER A 3 -0.19 47.24 22.43
CA SER A 3 0.66 48.33 21.96
C SER A 3 1.79 47.76 21.09
N THR A 4 1.59 47.73 19.78
CA THR A 4 2.55 47.18 18.79
C THR A 4 3.82 48.02 18.60
N SER A 5 3.96 49.15 19.30
CA SER A 5 5.07 50.10 19.12
C SER A 5 6.36 49.73 19.85
N ALA A 6 6.38 48.69 20.69
CA ALA A 6 7.53 48.39 21.57
C ALA A 6 8.39 47.16 21.19
N CYS A 7 8.03 46.34 20.20
CA CYS A 7 8.75 45.10 19.90
C CYS A 7 9.18 44.99 18.42
N ARG A 8 10.13 45.82 17.99
CA ARG A 8 10.91 45.65 16.75
C ARG A 8 12.32 45.10 17.04
N ASN A 9 12.45 44.13 17.95
CA ASN A 9 13.73 43.43 18.12
C ASN A 9 13.82 42.28 17.10
N GLU A 10 14.95 42.19 16.43
CA GLU A 10 15.26 41.25 15.36
C GLU A 10 15.30 39.81 15.92
N ALA A 11 14.19 39.07 15.79
CA ALA A 11 14.25 37.62 15.77
C ALA A 11 15.06 37.20 14.53
N SER A 12 16.14 36.44 14.71
CA SER A 12 16.89 35.88 13.59
C SER A 12 15.99 34.93 12.80
N GLN A 13 15.69 35.25 11.53
CA GLN A 13 14.90 34.37 10.68
C GLN A 13 15.70 33.09 10.42
N SER A 14 15.31 32.00 11.08
CA SER A 14 15.72 30.64 10.71
C SER A 14 15.01 30.24 9.41
N GLU A 15 15.68 29.46 8.55
CA GLU A 15 14.99 28.83 7.41
C GLU A 15 13.79 28.00 7.91
N PRO A 16 12.65 28.02 7.19
CA PRO A 16 11.49 27.23 7.58
C PRO A 16 11.79 25.74 7.48
N GLU A 17 11.38 24.99 8.51
CA GLU A 17 11.47 23.53 8.51
C GLU A 17 10.36 22.95 7.61
N ARG A 18 10.75 22.04 6.72
CA ARG A 18 9.86 21.27 5.84
C ARG A 18 9.78 19.83 6.32
N PHE A 19 8.59 19.26 6.31
CA PHE A 19 8.35 17.93 6.89
C PHE A 19 8.05 16.88 5.83
N CYS A 20 8.67 15.70 5.99
CA CYS A 20 8.43 14.53 5.13
C CYS A 20 8.55 14.90 3.65
N ASP A 21 7.52 14.61 2.85
CA ASP A 21 7.44 14.99 1.45
C ASP A 21 6.53 16.19 1.20
N PHE A 22 5.98 16.85 2.23
CA PHE A 22 5.05 18.00 2.12
C PHE A 22 5.62 19.22 1.42
N GLY A 23 6.94 19.37 1.35
CA GLY A 23 7.56 20.51 0.67
C GLY A 23 7.04 21.83 1.22
N ASP A 24 6.54 22.71 0.35
CA ASP A 24 5.97 24.01 0.75
C ASP A 24 4.50 23.94 1.17
N SER A 25 3.86 22.77 1.09
CA SER A 25 2.49 22.56 1.57
C SER A 25 2.39 22.51 3.09
N VAL A 26 3.51 22.27 3.80
CA VAL A 26 3.59 22.33 5.27
C VAL A 26 4.94 22.92 5.68
N LEU A 27 4.91 24.09 6.31
CA LEU A 27 6.09 24.85 6.73
C LEU A 27 6.00 25.18 8.22
N LEU A 28 7.05 24.90 8.99
CA LEU A 28 7.19 25.40 10.37
C LEU A 28 8.25 26.49 10.40
N THR A 29 7.95 27.60 11.04
CA THR A 29 8.93 28.65 11.34
C THR A 29 8.95 28.94 12.82
N HIS A 30 10.15 29.17 13.36
CA HIS A 30 10.34 29.29 14.80
C HIS A 30 10.38 30.75 15.24
N GLY A 31 9.76 31.04 16.39
CA GLY A 31 9.87 32.36 17.03
C GLY A 31 9.40 33.54 16.16
N VAL A 32 8.28 33.38 15.45
CA VAL A 32 7.67 34.43 14.61
C VAL A 32 7.34 35.68 15.42
N LEU A 33 6.87 35.47 16.66
CA LEU A 33 6.70 36.51 17.66
C LEU A 33 7.69 36.33 18.82
N THR A 34 7.81 37.34 19.69
CA THR A 34 8.52 37.16 20.95
C THR A 34 7.61 36.43 21.96
N PRO A 35 8.17 35.58 22.85
CA PRO A 35 7.39 34.97 23.92
C PRO A 35 6.64 35.99 24.80
N ASP A 36 7.24 37.15 25.03
CA ASP A 36 6.61 38.24 25.81
C ASP A 36 5.35 38.77 25.11
N LEU A 37 5.40 38.99 23.79
CA LEU A 37 4.23 39.42 23.03
C LEU A 37 3.14 38.34 23.00
N CYS A 38 3.51 37.06 22.88
CA CYS A 38 2.55 35.97 23.00
C CYS A 38 1.86 35.99 24.38
N ASN A 39 2.62 36.20 25.46
CA ASN A 39 2.06 36.31 26.81
C ASN A 39 1.12 37.52 26.97
N GLU A 40 1.47 38.67 26.40
CA GLU A 40 0.60 39.86 26.39
C GLU A 40 -0.73 39.59 25.65
N ILE A 41 -0.66 38.92 24.50
CA ILE A 41 -1.85 38.49 23.75
C ILE A 41 -2.71 37.57 24.63
N VAL A 42 -2.11 36.53 25.23
CA VAL A 42 -2.82 35.57 26.10
C VAL A 42 -3.48 36.28 27.29
N GLN A 43 -2.77 37.16 28.00
CA GLN A 43 -3.32 37.93 29.11
C GLN A 43 -4.52 38.79 28.68
N SER A 44 -4.49 39.36 27.46
CA SER A 44 -5.61 40.15 26.95
C SER A 44 -6.88 39.31 26.70
N LEU A 45 -6.73 38.01 26.40
CA LEU A 45 -7.85 37.09 26.14
C LEU A 45 -8.59 36.66 27.42
N GLU A 46 -7.96 36.79 28.59
CA GLU A 46 -8.61 36.46 29.88
C GLU A 46 -9.85 37.32 30.16
N GLN A 47 -9.94 38.50 29.52
CA GLN A 47 -11.05 39.43 29.67
C GLN A 47 -12.24 39.10 28.76
N TRP A 48 -12.10 38.13 27.86
CA TRP A 48 -13.08 37.81 26.84
C TRP A 48 -13.87 36.55 27.20
N SER A 49 -15.10 36.45 26.68
CA SER A 49 -15.93 35.26 26.85
C SER A 49 -15.56 34.19 25.83
N TRP A 50 -15.03 33.07 26.33
CA TRP A 50 -14.74 31.88 25.53
C TRP A 50 -16.02 31.12 25.23
N VAL A 51 -16.23 30.76 23.96
CA VAL A 51 -17.39 29.95 23.53
C VAL A 51 -16.94 28.60 22.99
N PRO A 52 -17.76 27.54 23.05
CA PRO A 52 -17.41 26.23 22.49
C PRO A 52 -17.01 26.30 21.02
N ALA A 53 -15.91 25.61 20.67
CA ALA A 53 -15.38 25.60 19.32
C ALA A 53 -15.80 24.34 18.54
N ASP A 54 -16.07 24.50 17.24
CA ASP A 54 -16.19 23.42 16.27
C ASP A 54 -14.80 22.88 15.89
N LEU A 55 -14.75 21.84 15.05
CA LEU A 55 -13.50 21.21 14.62
C LEU A 55 -12.58 22.16 13.83
N GLN A 56 -13.13 23.22 13.24
CA GLN A 56 -12.40 24.26 12.52
C GLN A 56 -11.98 25.44 13.44
N GLY A 57 -12.26 25.35 14.75
CA GLY A 57 -11.95 26.40 15.71
C GLY A 57 -12.89 27.61 15.67
N ARG A 58 -14.10 27.46 15.11
CA ARG A 58 -15.15 28.50 15.06
C ARG A 58 -16.18 28.27 16.17
N ALA A 59 -16.94 29.30 16.53
CA ALA A 59 -18.01 29.13 17.52
C ALA A 59 -19.04 28.08 17.04
N ARG A 60 -19.36 27.09 17.87
CA ARG A 60 -20.45 26.14 17.56
C ARG A 60 -21.79 26.85 17.57
N VAL A 61 -22.56 26.68 16.51
CA VAL A 61 -23.90 27.26 16.35
C VAL A 61 -24.92 26.12 16.24
N LEU A 62 -25.98 26.17 17.04
CA LEU A 62 -27.12 25.25 17.01
C LEU A 62 -27.97 25.48 15.76
N ASP A 63 -28.84 24.52 15.42
CA ASP A 63 -29.72 24.60 14.23
C ASP A 63 -30.64 25.84 14.23
N ASP A 64 -30.86 26.47 15.39
CA ASP A 64 -31.64 27.69 15.55
C ASP A 64 -30.82 29.01 15.42
N GLY A 65 -29.53 28.89 15.11
CA GLY A 65 -28.62 30.03 14.93
C GLY A 65 -28.00 30.56 16.23
N GLN A 66 -28.29 29.96 17.40
CA GLN A 66 -27.67 30.36 18.67
C GLN A 66 -26.33 29.66 18.90
N VAL A 67 -25.40 30.34 19.57
CA VAL A 67 -24.12 29.75 19.96
C VAL A 67 -24.36 28.69 21.04
N GLU A 68 -23.80 27.49 20.84
CA GLU A 68 -23.89 26.39 21.80
C GLU A 68 -23.24 26.81 23.13
N THR A 69 -23.91 26.56 24.26
CA THR A 69 -23.43 26.92 25.61
C THR A 69 -23.13 25.68 26.48
N SER A 70 -23.08 24.49 25.86
CA SER A 70 -22.97 23.22 26.56
C SER A 70 -21.61 23.07 27.29
N SER A 71 -21.65 22.62 28.54
CA SER A 71 -20.49 22.46 29.43
C SER A 71 -19.84 21.08 29.27
N GLY A 72 -19.32 20.78 28.07
CA GLY A 72 -18.69 19.49 27.76
C GLY A 72 -17.93 19.43 26.43
N VAL A 73 -17.36 20.55 25.99
CA VAL A 73 -16.63 20.67 24.72
C VAL A 73 -15.12 20.76 24.98
N ALA A 74 -14.33 20.03 24.20
CA ALA A 74 -12.88 19.88 24.40
C ALA A 74 -12.06 21.15 24.06
N SER A 75 -12.62 22.05 23.26
CA SER A 75 -12.00 23.31 22.87
C SER A 75 -12.98 24.48 22.90
N HIS A 76 -12.45 25.66 23.17
CA HIS A 76 -13.16 26.93 23.14
C HIS A 76 -12.46 27.89 22.20
N CYS A 77 -13.19 28.85 21.63
CA CYS A 77 -12.62 29.88 20.76
C CYS A 77 -13.04 31.30 21.12
N ILE A 78 -12.21 32.25 20.69
CA ILE A 78 -12.51 33.69 20.58
C ILE A 78 -12.15 34.11 19.16
N SER A 79 -13.05 34.83 18.49
CA SER A 79 -12.76 35.46 17.20
C SER A 79 -12.71 36.98 17.36
N THR A 80 -11.67 37.61 16.83
CA THR A 80 -11.54 39.08 16.83
C THR A 80 -10.98 39.55 15.49
N TYR A 81 -11.22 40.82 15.18
CA TYR A 81 -10.62 41.48 14.03
C TYR A 81 -9.47 42.37 14.50
N ASP A 82 -8.23 42.01 14.14
CA ASP A 82 -7.02 42.75 14.55
C ASP A 82 -6.02 42.86 13.39
N LYS A 83 -6.02 44.04 12.73
CA LYS A 83 -5.12 44.33 11.61
C LYS A 83 -3.67 44.47 12.03
N ASP A 84 -3.40 44.93 13.25
CA ASP A 84 -2.04 45.23 13.68
C ASP A 84 -1.25 43.93 13.89
N VAL A 85 -1.89 42.94 14.53
CA VAL A 85 -1.31 41.60 14.67
C VAL A 85 -1.19 40.90 13.31
N ALA A 86 -2.19 41.02 12.42
CA ALA A 86 -2.11 40.43 11.08
C ALA A 86 -0.97 41.02 10.23
N ASN A 87 -0.77 42.34 10.25
CA ASN A 87 0.35 42.99 9.57
C ASN A 87 1.70 42.56 10.15
N LEU A 88 1.80 42.44 11.48
CA LEU A 88 3.02 41.96 12.13
C LEU A 88 3.35 40.52 11.72
N LEU A 89 2.35 39.64 11.65
CA LEU A 89 2.53 38.28 11.16
C LEU A 89 2.94 38.27 9.68
N TRP A 90 2.32 39.11 8.85
CA TRP A 90 2.66 39.24 7.43
C TRP A 90 4.12 39.65 7.23
N GLU A 91 4.61 40.68 7.92
CA GLU A 91 6.02 41.12 7.85
C GLU A 91 7.02 40.00 8.16
N LYS A 92 6.63 39.04 9.01
CA LYS A 92 7.48 37.92 9.43
C LYS A 92 7.35 36.71 8.52
N LEU A 93 6.15 36.46 7.98
CA LEU A 93 5.84 35.25 7.20
C LEU A 93 6.02 35.46 5.69
N GLU A 94 5.84 36.67 5.15
CA GLU A 94 5.99 36.95 3.71
C GLU A 94 7.31 36.39 3.12
N PRO A 95 8.49 36.54 3.76
CA PRO A 95 9.75 36.07 3.18
C PRO A 95 9.88 34.54 3.07
N ILE A 96 9.05 33.78 3.80
CA ILE A 96 9.09 32.30 3.82
C ILE A 96 7.96 31.65 3.03
N ILE A 97 6.93 32.42 2.65
CA ILE A 97 5.83 31.92 1.84
C ILE A 97 6.28 31.88 0.37
N PRO A 98 6.00 30.79 -0.37
CA PRO A 98 6.27 30.76 -1.80
C PRO A 98 5.62 31.96 -2.52
N PRO A 99 6.34 32.62 -3.44
CA PRO A 99 5.84 33.83 -4.10
C PRO A 99 4.62 33.56 -4.99
N GLU A 100 4.45 32.30 -5.41
CA GLU A 100 3.38 31.82 -6.27
C GLU A 100 2.85 30.50 -5.74
N GLN A 101 1.54 30.30 -5.84
CA GLN A 101 0.87 29.05 -5.55
C GLN A 101 -0.15 28.73 -6.64
N GLU A 102 -0.10 27.51 -7.17
CA GLU A 102 -1.12 27.03 -8.08
C GLU A 102 -2.28 26.40 -7.31
N ALA A 103 -3.50 26.85 -7.61
CA ALA A 103 -4.72 26.24 -7.08
C ALA A 103 -5.80 26.24 -8.17
N THR A 104 -6.49 25.12 -8.36
CA THR A 104 -7.59 24.99 -9.35
C THR A 104 -7.20 25.43 -10.78
N GLY A 105 -5.92 25.27 -11.17
CA GLY A 105 -5.41 25.66 -12.49
C GLY A 105 -5.13 27.16 -12.67
N ASN A 106 -5.17 27.95 -11.59
CA ASN A 106 -4.82 29.37 -11.58
C ASN A 106 -3.59 29.61 -10.69
N VAL A 107 -2.81 30.64 -11.02
CA VAL A 107 -1.66 31.10 -10.22
C VAL A 107 -2.10 32.22 -9.28
N PHE A 108 -1.73 32.09 -8.02
CA PHE A 108 -2.08 32.99 -6.92
C PHE A 108 -0.83 33.52 -6.25
N HIS A 109 -0.82 34.80 -5.88
CA HIS A 109 0.26 35.42 -5.09
C HIS A 109 -0.22 35.77 -3.70
N PRO A 110 0.56 35.51 -2.64
CA PRO A 110 0.18 35.90 -1.30
C PRO A 110 0.25 37.43 -1.16
N VAL A 111 -0.75 38.03 -0.53
CA VAL A 111 -0.88 39.50 -0.38
C VAL A 111 -1.11 39.97 1.06
N GLY A 112 -1.31 39.05 2.00
CA GLY A 112 -1.53 39.41 3.40
C GLY A 112 -1.95 38.24 4.29
N ILE A 113 -2.12 38.53 5.58
CA ILE A 113 -2.76 37.64 6.56
C ILE A 113 -4.19 38.13 6.80
N ASP A 114 -5.15 37.20 6.93
CA ASP A 114 -6.52 37.55 7.28
C ASP A 114 -6.57 38.20 8.68
N PRO A 115 -7.06 39.45 8.80
CA PRO A 115 -7.22 40.12 10.08
C PRO A 115 -8.27 39.50 11.00
N LEU A 116 -9.09 38.55 10.52
CA LEU A 116 -9.98 37.75 11.36
C LEU A 116 -9.21 36.66 12.10
N LEU A 117 -8.73 36.98 13.30
CA LEU A 117 -7.94 36.09 14.14
C LEU A 117 -8.85 35.23 15.03
N ARG A 118 -8.57 33.93 15.09
CA ARG A 118 -9.28 32.96 15.93
C ARG A 118 -8.33 32.39 16.98
N PHE A 119 -8.57 32.67 18.25
CA PHE A 119 -7.84 32.03 19.35
C PHE A 119 -8.58 30.78 19.77
N VAL A 120 -7.90 29.64 19.80
CA VAL A 120 -8.46 28.35 20.20
C VAL A 120 -7.75 27.86 21.45
N ARG A 121 -8.50 27.60 22.51
CA ARG A 121 -8.03 27.05 23.79
C ARG A 121 -8.46 25.59 23.91
N PHE A 122 -7.51 24.73 24.23
CA PHE A 122 -7.72 23.32 24.51
C PHE A 122 -7.65 23.08 26.01
N ASP A 123 -8.77 22.65 26.60
CA ASP A 123 -8.92 22.42 28.04
C ASP A 123 -8.87 20.92 28.34
N SER A 124 -8.28 20.50 29.47
CA SER A 124 -8.15 19.06 29.80
C SER A 124 -9.45 18.39 30.27
N VAL A 125 -10.50 19.18 30.51
CA VAL A 125 -11.61 18.83 31.40
C VAL A 125 -12.87 18.52 30.59
N SER A 126 -12.89 17.43 29.81
CA SER A 126 -14.07 16.56 29.61
C SER A 126 -13.94 15.60 28.41
N GLY A 127 -13.36 14.43 28.67
CA GLY A 127 -13.55 13.21 27.87
C GLY A 127 -12.91 13.20 26.46
N PRO A 128 -12.91 12.05 25.78
CA PRO A 128 -12.39 11.90 24.43
C PRO A 128 -13.38 12.50 23.43
N GLN A 129 -13.54 13.83 23.41
CA GLN A 129 -13.99 14.50 22.20
C GLN A 129 -12.81 14.54 21.24
N LEU A 130 -12.70 13.40 20.58
CA LEU A 130 -11.97 13.08 19.36
C LEU A 130 -11.64 14.34 18.56
N THR A 131 -10.37 14.71 18.53
CA THR A 131 -9.79 15.43 17.40
C THR A 131 -9.91 14.49 16.20
N VAL A 132 -11.05 14.57 15.51
CA VAL A 132 -11.25 13.77 14.32
C VAL A 132 -10.49 14.40 13.16
N PRO A 133 -10.01 13.58 12.22
CA PRO A 133 -9.45 14.08 10.98
C PRO A 133 -10.42 15.02 10.27
N HIS A 134 -9.91 16.18 9.85
CA HIS A 134 -10.68 17.21 9.15
C HIS A 134 -9.82 17.97 8.14
N TYR A 135 -10.48 18.83 7.36
CA TYR A 135 -9.89 19.67 6.34
C TYR A 135 -10.23 21.13 6.58
N ASP A 136 -9.22 21.99 6.60
CA ASP A 136 -9.47 23.43 6.60
C ASP A 136 -10.01 23.87 5.23
N ALA A 137 -11.06 24.68 5.26
CA ALA A 137 -11.69 25.24 4.08
C ALA A 137 -11.14 26.64 3.78
N GLY A 138 -10.81 26.89 2.52
CA GLY A 138 -10.53 28.23 2.06
C GLY A 138 -11.78 29.09 1.95
N HIS A 139 -11.60 30.39 2.20
CA HIS A 139 -12.57 31.44 1.99
C HIS A 139 -12.36 32.09 0.61
N ASP A 140 -13.47 32.31 -0.10
CA ASP A 140 -13.52 33.05 -1.37
C ASP A 140 -14.20 34.39 -1.08
N PHE A 141 -13.52 35.50 -1.40
CA PHE A 141 -13.98 36.83 -1.02
C PHE A 141 -14.98 37.45 -2.02
N GLU A 142 -15.41 36.71 -3.05
CA GLU A 142 -16.40 37.06 -4.11
C GLU A 142 -16.12 38.35 -4.93
N GLU A 143 -15.61 39.43 -4.35
CA GLU A 143 -15.52 40.78 -4.94
C GLU A 143 -14.12 41.22 -5.42
N GLY A 144 -13.09 40.37 -5.41
CA GLY A 144 -11.71 40.87 -5.63
C GLY A 144 -10.66 39.92 -6.22
N ASN A 145 -11.04 38.77 -6.78
CA ASN A 145 -10.07 37.70 -7.13
C ASN A 145 -9.19 37.27 -5.93
N LEU A 146 -9.64 37.55 -4.70
CA LEU A 146 -8.96 37.21 -3.46
C LEU A 146 -9.53 35.91 -2.89
N ARG A 147 -8.65 35.07 -2.36
CA ARG A 147 -9.03 33.86 -1.63
C ARG A 147 -7.98 33.46 -0.61
N THR A 148 -8.33 32.64 0.35
CA THR A 148 -7.34 32.01 1.23
C THR A 148 -6.96 30.62 0.72
N LEU A 149 -5.67 30.29 0.77
CA LEU A 149 -5.16 28.97 0.33
C LEU A 149 -4.36 28.21 1.39
N LYS A 150 -3.90 28.89 2.44
CA LYS A 150 -3.11 28.30 3.53
C LYS A 150 -3.63 28.73 4.88
N SER A 151 -3.65 27.79 5.81
CA SER A 151 -3.87 28.02 7.24
C SER A 151 -2.60 28.48 7.91
N VAL A 152 -2.75 29.36 8.89
CA VAL A 152 -1.69 29.87 9.78
C VAL A 152 -2.06 29.44 11.20
N VAL A 153 -1.19 28.69 11.87
CA VAL A 153 -1.37 28.26 13.25
C VAL A 153 -0.16 28.69 14.08
N LEU A 154 -0.35 29.69 14.94
CA LEU A 154 0.68 30.22 15.82
C LEU A 154 0.46 29.70 17.25
N ALA A 155 1.48 29.10 17.85
CA ALA A 155 1.45 28.67 19.25
C ALA A 155 1.66 29.87 20.19
N LEU A 156 0.71 30.15 21.08
CA LEU A 156 0.79 31.28 22.02
C LEU A 156 1.24 30.89 23.42
N THR A 157 1.01 29.65 23.82
CA THR A 157 1.40 29.11 25.13
C THR A 157 2.40 27.97 24.96
N TRP A 158 3.16 27.67 26.01
CA TRP A 158 4.20 26.64 26.01
C TRP A 158 4.23 25.82 27.30
N HIS A 159 4.97 24.71 27.26
CA HIS A 159 5.50 23.99 28.41
C HIS A 159 6.96 24.41 28.66
N ILE A 160 7.28 25.18 29.70
CA ILE A 160 8.61 25.59 30.24
C ILE A 160 9.88 25.19 29.41
N PRO A 161 10.71 26.14 28.94
CA PRO A 161 11.92 25.83 28.19
C PRO A 161 12.93 25.09 29.07
N GLY A 162 13.46 23.96 28.59
CA GLY A 162 14.55 23.22 29.24
C GLY A 162 14.16 21.86 29.86
N GLU A 163 12.88 21.50 29.93
CA GLU A 163 12.44 20.12 30.24
C GLU A 163 11.88 19.47 28.97
N ILE A 164 12.71 18.68 28.27
CA ILE A 164 12.21 17.76 27.25
C ILE A 164 11.50 16.62 28.00
N ARG A 165 10.18 16.71 28.13
CA ARG A 165 9.32 15.55 28.37
C ARG A 165 8.64 15.23 27.04
N GLU A 166 9.29 14.37 26.25
CA GLU A 166 8.73 13.89 24.99
C GLU A 166 7.25 13.52 25.14
N GLY A 167 6.42 13.97 24.20
CA GLY A 167 5.08 13.42 24.03
C GLY A 167 3.94 14.12 24.76
N LYS A 168 4.11 15.33 25.32
CA LYS A 168 3.02 15.98 26.08
C LYS A 168 2.35 17.20 25.43
N GLY A 169 3.00 17.96 24.53
CA GLY A 169 2.51 19.16 23.79
C GLY A 169 1.27 18.99 22.88
N LEU A 170 0.57 20.10 22.60
CA LEU A 170 -0.35 20.19 21.44
C LEU A 170 0.48 20.01 20.17
N ARG A 171 0.10 19.03 19.35
CA ARG A 171 0.82 18.67 18.12
C ARG A 171 -0.17 18.50 16.99
N THR A 172 0.11 19.13 15.87
CA THR A 172 -0.67 18.93 14.65
C THR A 172 -0.15 17.67 13.97
N ARG A 173 -1.04 16.71 13.70
CA ARG A 173 -0.71 15.52 12.92
C ARG A 173 -1.28 15.66 11.52
N PHE A 174 -0.43 15.48 10.53
CA PHE A 174 -0.84 15.38 9.14
C PHE A 174 -1.03 13.91 8.77
N LEU A 175 -2.16 13.63 8.11
CA LEU A 175 -2.66 12.28 7.94
C LEU A 175 -2.64 11.87 6.47
N LEU A 176 -2.54 10.57 6.21
CA LEU A 176 -2.62 9.99 4.89
C LEU A 176 -4.05 10.15 4.33
N ASP A 177 -4.23 11.06 3.39
CA ASP A 177 -5.52 11.24 2.73
C ASP A 177 -5.78 10.11 1.72
N THR A 178 -6.70 9.21 2.08
CA THR A 178 -7.10 8.08 1.22
C THR A 178 -7.97 8.47 0.02
N GLN A 179 -8.41 9.73 -0.08
CA GLN A 179 -9.14 10.31 -1.21
C GLN A 179 -8.22 10.98 -2.23
N ARG A 180 -6.90 11.06 -1.97
CA ARG A 180 -5.97 11.81 -2.83
C ARG A 180 -5.84 11.30 -4.27
N TRP A 181 -6.32 10.08 -4.54
CA TRP A 181 -6.42 9.54 -5.89
C TRP A 181 -7.54 10.17 -6.72
N MET A 182 -8.56 10.76 -6.07
CA MET A 182 -9.66 11.43 -6.75
C MET A 182 -9.28 12.86 -7.14
N PRO A 183 -9.83 13.37 -8.26
CA PRO A 183 -9.84 14.80 -8.54
C PRO A 183 -10.42 15.59 -7.36
N VAL A 184 -9.87 16.79 -7.12
CA VAL A 184 -10.24 17.63 -5.96
C VAL A 184 -11.74 17.93 -5.94
N ASP A 185 -12.36 18.14 -7.10
CA ASP A 185 -13.80 18.39 -7.27
C ASP A 185 -14.69 17.19 -6.92
N GLU A 186 -14.11 16.00 -6.79
CA GLU A 186 -14.83 14.77 -6.46
C GLU A 186 -14.59 14.29 -5.01
N ARG A 187 -13.73 14.98 -4.24
CA ARG A 187 -13.44 14.61 -2.85
C ARG A 187 -14.53 15.08 -1.90
N SER A 188 -14.77 14.29 -0.86
CA SER A 188 -15.55 14.72 0.29
C SER A 188 -14.64 15.37 1.31
N PHE A 189 -14.95 16.63 1.67
CA PHE A 189 -14.25 17.35 2.73
C PHE A 189 -15.08 17.44 4.01
N LEU A 190 -15.93 16.43 4.25
CA LEU A 190 -16.63 16.27 5.51
C LEU A 190 -15.68 15.74 6.59
N ASP A 191 -15.94 16.12 7.83
CA ASP A 191 -15.17 15.65 8.97
C ASP A 191 -15.35 14.14 9.17
N HIS A 192 -14.30 13.47 9.63
CA HIS A 192 -14.35 12.03 9.86
C HIS A 192 -15.13 11.70 11.13
N ALA A 193 -15.85 10.57 11.12
CA ALA A 193 -16.61 10.12 12.29
C ALA A 193 -15.75 9.43 13.37
N LYS A 194 -14.50 9.08 13.06
CA LYS A 194 -13.60 8.30 13.91
C LYS A 194 -12.21 8.97 13.93
N PRO A 195 -11.45 8.84 15.04
CA PRO A 195 -10.11 9.40 15.11
C PRO A 195 -9.16 8.64 14.18
N ALA A 196 -8.08 9.29 13.76
CA ALA A 196 -7.01 8.63 13.03
C ALA A 196 -6.26 7.63 13.93
N SER A 197 -5.84 6.52 13.33
CA SER A 197 -4.89 5.60 13.95
C SER A 197 -3.46 6.13 13.81
N GLN A 198 -2.53 5.62 14.61
CA GLN A 198 -1.11 5.97 14.46
C GLN A 198 -0.58 5.59 13.07
N LYS A 199 -1.16 4.56 12.44
CA LYS A 199 -0.82 4.13 11.08
C LYS A 199 -1.31 5.09 10.00
N ASP A 200 -2.17 6.05 10.32
CA ASP A 200 -2.62 7.06 9.37
C ASP A 200 -1.70 8.30 9.37
N VAL A 201 -0.91 8.48 10.42
CA VAL A 201 -0.03 9.65 10.59
C VAL A 201 1.12 9.60 9.58
N LEU A 202 1.31 10.70 8.84
CA LEU A 202 2.46 10.93 7.97
C LEU A 202 3.52 11.79 8.65
N ALA A 203 3.09 12.84 9.35
CA ALA A 203 3.94 13.72 10.12
C ALA A 203 3.23 14.16 11.41
N GLU A 204 3.98 14.33 12.49
CA GLU A 204 3.52 14.91 13.74
C GLU A 204 4.44 16.08 14.07
N ILE A 205 3.89 17.30 14.10
CA ILE A 205 4.68 18.53 14.25
C ILE A 205 4.53 19.07 15.67
N PRO A 206 5.61 19.05 16.47
CA PRO A 206 5.67 19.78 17.73
C PRO A 206 5.95 21.27 17.48
N MET A 207 5.25 22.15 18.20
CA MET A 207 5.45 23.60 18.13
C MET A 207 5.88 24.16 19.50
N ASN A 208 6.83 25.09 19.50
CA ASN A 208 7.19 25.89 20.66
C ASN A 208 6.36 27.18 20.73
N ILE A 209 6.40 27.91 21.87
CA ILE A 209 5.79 29.25 21.93
C ILE A 209 6.37 30.13 20.82
N ALA A 210 5.47 30.87 20.16
CA ALA A 210 5.74 31.73 19.04
C ALA A 210 6.18 31.02 17.74
N ASP A 211 6.21 29.70 17.71
CA ASP A 211 6.34 28.97 16.45
C ASP A 211 5.04 29.08 15.65
N CYS A 212 5.17 29.17 14.34
CA CYS A 212 4.06 29.26 13.41
C CYS A 212 4.14 28.14 12.39
N LEU A 213 3.07 27.36 12.31
CA LEU A 213 2.86 26.31 11.33
C LEU A 213 1.94 26.83 10.21
N LEU A 214 2.41 26.73 8.97
CA LEU A 214 1.67 27.05 7.77
C LEU A 214 1.34 25.76 7.03
N PHE A 215 0.12 25.58 6.53
CA PHE A 215 -0.20 24.46 5.66
C PHE A 215 -1.32 24.74 4.69
N ASP A 216 -1.32 24.05 3.54
CA ASP A 216 -2.36 24.21 2.52
C ASP A 216 -3.75 23.83 3.05
N HIS A 217 -4.75 24.62 2.68
CA HIS A 217 -6.15 24.25 2.83
C HIS A 217 -6.42 22.92 2.13
N ARG A 218 -7.37 22.16 2.66
CA ARG A 218 -7.64 20.77 2.23
C ARG A 218 -6.48 19.78 2.45
N THR A 219 -5.52 20.09 3.31
CA THR A 219 -4.61 19.10 3.90
C THR A 219 -5.29 18.40 5.07
N LEU A 220 -5.41 17.07 5.01
CA LEU A 220 -6.05 16.26 6.07
C LEU A 220 -5.17 16.25 7.32
N HIS A 221 -5.71 16.71 8.45
CA HIS A 221 -4.98 16.80 9.71
C HIS A 221 -5.89 16.62 10.93
N ASP A 222 -5.27 16.39 12.09
CA ASP A 222 -5.90 16.47 13.40
C ASP A 222 -4.88 16.96 14.45
N PHE A 223 -5.24 16.90 15.74
CA PHE A 223 -4.36 17.30 16.84
C PHE A 223 -4.21 16.17 17.86
N VAL A 224 -3.02 16.02 18.45
CA VAL A 224 -2.86 15.15 19.61
C VAL A 224 -3.55 15.75 20.82
N VAL A 225 -4.37 14.95 21.51
CA VAL A 225 -5.11 15.38 22.70
C VAL A 225 -4.15 15.73 23.84
N TRP A 226 -4.21 16.98 24.30
CA TRP A 226 -3.51 17.46 25.48
C TRP A 226 -4.23 16.97 26.75
N THR A 227 -3.48 16.39 27.69
CA THR A 227 -4.05 15.69 28.86
C THR A 227 -3.70 16.30 30.21
N ASP A 228 -2.93 17.40 30.26
CA ASP A 228 -2.54 18.06 31.51
C ASP A 228 -3.50 19.21 31.87
N PRO A 229 -4.26 19.10 32.98
CA PRO A 229 -5.19 20.15 33.42
C PRO A 229 -4.56 21.45 33.87
N SER A 230 -3.26 21.43 34.22
CA SER A 230 -2.60 22.56 34.85
C SER A 230 -2.05 23.59 33.87
N SER A 231 -2.11 23.32 32.56
CA SER A 231 -1.55 24.19 31.52
C SER A 231 -2.38 24.11 30.23
N PRO A 232 -3.45 24.93 30.09
CA PRO A 232 -4.25 24.97 28.87
C PRO A 232 -3.40 25.42 27.68
N GLN A 233 -3.62 24.81 26.52
CA GLN A 233 -2.90 25.16 25.29
C GLN A 233 -3.73 26.13 24.48
N ILE A 234 -3.14 27.27 24.09
CA ILE A 234 -3.78 28.30 23.27
C ILE A 234 -2.99 28.47 21.97
N VAL A 235 -3.71 28.42 20.86
CA VAL A 235 -3.19 28.74 19.52
C VAL A 235 -3.98 29.89 18.91
N LEU A 236 -3.32 30.66 18.07
CA LEU A 236 -3.94 31.61 17.15
C LEU A 236 -4.03 30.95 15.77
N ARG A 237 -5.23 30.94 15.18
CA ARG A 237 -5.50 30.49 13.82
C ARG A 237 -5.97 31.66 12.97
N THR A 238 -5.42 31.77 11.78
CA THR A 238 -5.84 32.69 10.71
C THR A 238 -5.43 32.08 9.37
N ASP A 239 -5.57 32.81 8.27
CA ASP A 239 -5.32 32.33 6.92
C ASP A 239 -4.44 33.32 6.15
N ILE A 240 -3.72 32.83 5.13
CA ILE A 240 -3.00 33.69 4.18
C ILE A 240 -3.96 34.05 3.04
N ILE A 241 -4.08 35.34 2.75
CA ILE A 241 -4.85 35.88 1.63
C ILE A 241 -3.97 35.87 0.38
N TYR A 242 -4.53 35.38 -0.71
CA TYR A 242 -3.92 35.35 -2.02
C TYR A 242 -4.76 36.12 -3.05
N GLU A 243 -4.08 36.77 -3.98
CA GLU A 243 -4.66 37.42 -5.15
C GLU A 243 -4.38 36.59 -6.41
N GLN A 244 -5.41 36.33 -7.21
CA GLN A 244 -5.26 35.67 -8.50
C GLN A 244 -4.58 36.60 -9.49
N GLN A 245 -3.50 36.14 -10.14
CA GLN A 245 -2.95 36.86 -11.29
C GLN A 245 -3.93 36.82 -12.47
N GLN A 246 -3.80 37.77 -13.40
CA GLN A 246 -4.47 37.68 -14.70
C GLN A 246 -4.34 36.25 -15.23
N PRO A 247 -5.43 35.65 -15.75
CA PRO A 247 -5.45 34.24 -16.05
C PRO A 247 -4.26 33.88 -16.93
N ALA A 248 -3.39 32.97 -16.46
CA ALA A 248 -2.62 32.15 -17.38
C ALA A 248 -3.59 31.66 -18.45
N PRO A 249 -3.24 31.66 -19.76
CA PRO A 249 -4.18 31.36 -20.83
C PRO A 249 -4.96 30.13 -20.44
N ALA A 250 -6.23 30.34 -20.09
CA ALA A 250 -6.95 29.35 -19.34
C ALA A 250 -6.92 28.05 -20.13
N MET A 251 -6.49 26.96 -19.50
CA MET A 251 -7.17 25.71 -19.78
C MET A 251 -8.60 25.91 -19.32
N ILE A 252 -9.39 26.46 -20.24
CA ILE A 252 -10.83 26.58 -20.13
C ILE A 252 -11.36 25.14 -20.06
N LEU A 253 -11.40 24.58 -18.85
CA LEU A 253 -12.47 23.70 -18.45
C LEU A 253 -13.61 24.62 -18.01
N THR A 254 -14.24 25.28 -18.98
CA THR A 254 -15.57 25.81 -18.74
C THR A 254 -16.42 24.63 -18.33
N THR A 255 -16.86 24.63 -17.08
CA THR A 255 -18.17 24.12 -16.70
C THR A 255 -19.20 24.97 -17.43
N SER A 256 -19.32 24.79 -18.76
CA SER A 256 -20.52 25.25 -19.45
C SER A 256 -21.62 24.32 -18.97
N ASP A 257 -22.65 24.91 -18.40
CA ASP A 257 -23.89 24.27 -17.96
C ASP A 257 -24.16 23.01 -18.76
N ALA A 258 -24.18 21.89 -18.03
CA ALA A 258 -24.61 20.63 -18.56
C ALA A 258 -26.02 20.85 -19.13
N ASN A 259 -26.12 20.99 -20.44
CA ASN A 259 -27.31 20.52 -21.12
C ASN A 259 -27.47 19.08 -20.67
N THR A 260 -28.45 18.86 -19.79
CA THR A 260 -28.98 17.56 -19.40
C THR A 260 -29.52 16.91 -20.67
N VAL A 261 -28.61 16.35 -21.46
CA VAL A 261 -28.93 15.29 -22.38
C VAL A 261 -29.44 14.18 -21.47
N SER A 262 -30.69 13.77 -21.66
CA SER A 262 -31.23 12.58 -21.01
C SER A 262 -30.43 11.38 -21.53
N VAL A 263 -29.28 11.13 -20.91
CA VAL A 263 -28.48 9.94 -21.18
C VAL A 263 -29.34 8.80 -20.66
N SER A 264 -29.91 8.03 -21.58
CA SER A 264 -30.64 6.82 -21.24
C SER A 264 -29.76 5.97 -20.31
N GLU A 265 -30.40 5.33 -19.33
CA GLU A 265 -29.84 4.41 -18.34
C GLU A 265 -29.03 3.28 -19.00
N THR A 266 -27.86 3.62 -19.52
CA THR A 266 -26.91 2.72 -20.17
C THR A 266 -25.74 2.58 -19.20
N THR A 267 -25.22 1.36 -19.07
CA THR A 267 -24.10 0.99 -18.18
C THR A 267 -22.84 1.85 -18.39
N ALA A 268 -22.72 2.58 -19.50
CA ALA A 268 -21.65 3.55 -19.77
C ALA A 268 -21.76 4.85 -18.96
N SER A 269 -22.97 5.31 -18.64
CA SER A 269 -23.21 6.51 -17.82
C SER A 269 -22.80 6.33 -16.35
N LEU A 270 -22.40 5.11 -16.01
CA LEU A 270 -22.20 4.61 -14.67
C LEU A 270 -20.70 4.58 -14.31
N ASP A 271 -19.81 4.47 -15.30
CA ASP A 271 -18.36 4.72 -15.16
C ASP A 271 -18.05 6.24 -15.20
N PRO A 272 -17.39 6.83 -14.18
CA PRO A 272 -17.11 8.28 -14.15
C PRO A 272 -16.26 8.79 -15.32
N THR A 273 -15.32 7.99 -15.79
CA THR A 273 -14.42 8.33 -16.90
C THR A 273 -15.19 8.35 -18.21
N TYR A 274 -15.94 7.29 -18.52
CA TYR A 274 -16.75 7.26 -19.73
C TYR A 274 -17.92 8.23 -19.70
N ARG A 275 -18.53 8.50 -18.54
CA ARG A 275 -19.53 9.58 -18.39
C ARG A 275 -18.94 10.94 -18.76
N LYS A 276 -17.77 11.30 -18.22
CA LYS A 276 -17.09 12.57 -18.53
C LYS A 276 -16.64 12.62 -20.00
N ALA A 277 -16.18 11.50 -20.57
CA ALA A 277 -15.82 11.39 -21.98
C ALA A 277 -17.05 11.54 -22.90
N LEU A 278 -18.19 10.91 -22.56
CA LEU A 278 -19.43 10.98 -23.34
C LEU A 278 -19.90 12.44 -23.47
N ALA A 279 -19.82 13.20 -22.37
CA ALA A 279 -20.11 14.63 -22.35
C ALA A 279 -19.12 15.46 -23.17
N ALA A 280 -17.87 15.01 -23.35
CA ALA A 280 -16.88 15.66 -24.20
C ALA A 280 -17.04 15.32 -25.69
N LEU A 281 -17.66 14.17 -25.99
CA LEU A 281 -17.86 13.62 -27.34
C LEU A 281 -19.31 13.80 -27.83
N ASN A 282 -19.99 14.85 -27.37
CA ASN A 282 -21.36 15.21 -27.76
C ASN A 282 -22.40 14.07 -27.62
N GLY A 283 -22.24 13.20 -26.62
CA GLY A 283 -23.19 12.09 -26.38
C GLY A 283 -23.04 10.89 -27.31
N SER A 284 -21.98 10.77 -28.10
CA SER A 284 -21.80 9.65 -29.03
C SER A 284 -21.38 8.36 -28.32
N PHE A 285 -22.31 7.40 -28.20
CA PHE A 285 -22.02 6.08 -27.65
C PHE A 285 -21.07 5.25 -28.52
N GLU A 286 -21.14 5.42 -29.85
CA GLU A 286 -20.20 4.77 -30.77
C GLU A 286 -18.77 5.28 -30.56
N ALA A 287 -18.59 6.59 -30.32
CA ALA A 287 -17.29 7.15 -29.99
C ALA A 287 -16.72 6.57 -28.69
N ILE A 288 -17.56 6.37 -27.68
CA ILE A 288 -17.17 5.74 -26.41
C ILE A 288 -16.81 4.26 -26.58
N ARG A 289 -17.56 3.50 -27.38
CA ARG A 289 -17.18 2.12 -27.76
C ARG A 289 -15.83 2.07 -28.48
N ASN A 290 -15.59 3.00 -29.40
CA ASN A 290 -14.32 3.14 -30.08
C ASN A 290 -13.19 3.61 -29.14
N ALA A 291 -13.53 4.26 -28.02
CA ALA A 291 -12.64 4.58 -26.92
C ALA A 291 -12.39 3.40 -25.96
N GLY A 292 -12.81 2.20 -26.33
CA GLY A 292 -12.54 0.95 -25.61
C GLY A 292 -13.62 0.55 -24.60
N TYR A 293 -14.73 1.27 -24.52
CA TYR A 293 -15.84 0.87 -23.66
C TYR A 293 -16.51 -0.42 -24.16
N PHE A 294 -16.77 -1.32 -23.23
CA PHE A 294 -17.71 -2.41 -23.40
C PHE A 294 -18.61 -2.55 -22.17
N ASP A 295 -19.78 -3.16 -22.34
CA ASP A 295 -20.66 -3.47 -21.21
C ASP A 295 -20.06 -4.64 -20.42
N ASP A 296 -19.53 -4.33 -19.24
CA ASP A 296 -18.96 -5.31 -18.32
C ASP A 296 -20.02 -5.93 -17.39
N GLY A 297 -21.29 -5.51 -17.50
CA GLY A 297 -22.39 -5.98 -16.67
C GLY A 297 -22.27 -5.57 -15.19
N LEU A 298 -21.31 -4.71 -14.84
CA LEU A 298 -21.09 -4.23 -13.48
C LEU A 298 -21.80 -2.89 -13.27
N PRO A 299 -22.42 -2.66 -12.11
CA PRO A 299 -23.07 -1.38 -11.83
C PRO A 299 -22.04 -0.24 -11.75
N GLY A 300 -22.46 1.00 -12.00
CA GLY A 300 -21.54 2.15 -12.08
C GLY A 300 -20.86 2.53 -10.78
N ASN A 301 -21.58 2.34 -9.69
CA ASN A 301 -21.05 2.49 -8.34
C ASN A 301 -20.20 1.27 -7.90
N TYR A 302 -19.89 0.34 -8.81
CA TYR A 302 -18.93 -0.74 -8.53
C TYR A 302 -17.51 -0.16 -8.43
N HIS A 303 -17.27 0.55 -7.33
CA HIS A 303 -15.95 0.84 -6.77
C HIS A 303 -15.63 -0.15 -5.64
N SER A 304 -16.41 -1.24 -5.52
CA SER A 304 -16.38 -2.18 -4.40
C SER A 304 -15.28 -3.23 -4.54
N PHE A 305 -14.06 -2.80 -4.82
CA PHE A 305 -12.89 -3.60 -4.49
C PHE A 305 -12.28 -2.99 -3.23
N ASP A 306 -11.82 -3.84 -2.32
CA ASP A 306 -11.22 -3.37 -1.08
C ASP A 306 -9.81 -2.84 -1.36
N ARG A 307 -9.61 -1.54 -1.16
CA ARG A 307 -8.31 -0.86 -1.37
C ARG A 307 -7.17 -1.40 -0.49
N SER A 308 -7.49 -2.14 0.58
CA SER A 308 -6.51 -2.83 1.42
C SER A 308 -6.07 -4.19 0.86
N TRP A 309 -6.75 -4.68 -0.17
CA TRP A 309 -6.44 -5.97 -0.79
C TRP A 309 -5.18 -5.87 -1.66
N TRP A 310 -4.13 -6.61 -1.31
CA TRP A 310 -2.87 -6.62 -2.07
C TRP A 310 -3.03 -7.35 -3.40
N THR A 311 -3.06 -6.59 -4.49
CA THR A 311 -3.13 -7.17 -5.83
C THR A 311 -1.85 -7.01 -6.63
N GLY A 312 -1.02 -6.03 -6.28
CA GLY A 312 0.29 -5.81 -6.86
C GLY A 312 1.32 -5.36 -5.81
N PRO A 313 2.61 -5.70 -5.98
CA PRO A 313 3.66 -5.23 -5.09
C PRO A 313 3.86 -3.72 -5.25
N VAL A 314 4.12 -3.02 -4.14
CA VAL A 314 4.27 -1.56 -4.09
C VAL A 314 5.69 -1.10 -3.76
N ASP A 315 6.63 -2.04 -3.58
CA ASP A 315 7.96 -1.76 -3.08
C ASP A 315 8.83 -0.97 -4.06
N LYS A 316 8.66 -1.18 -5.37
CA LYS A 316 9.35 -0.40 -6.41
C LYS A 316 8.92 1.07 -6.38
N VAL A 317 7.61 1.32 -6.27
CA VAL A 317 7.01 2.65 -6.12
C VAL A 317 7.53 3.34 -4.85
N GLN A 318 7.49 2.64 -3.71
CA GLN A 318 7.95 3.16 -2.42
C GLN A 318 9.46 3.46 -2.42
N SER A 319 10.27 2.58 -3.02
CA SER A 319 11.72 2.77 -3.16
C SER A 319 12.03 4.02 -3.97
N ARG A 320 11.36 4.19 -5.13
CA ARG A 320 11.56 5.36 -5.98
C ARG A 320 11.11 6.65 -5.30
N LEU A 321 9.97 6.64 -4.61
CA LEU A 321 9.50 7.78 -3.82
C LEU A 321 10.53 8.20 -2.76
N SER A 322 11.08 7.23 -2.03
CA SER A 322 12.07 7.47 -0.98
C SER A 322 13.38 8.06 -1.54
N GLN A 323 13.75 7.72 -2.79
CA GLN A 323 14.90 8.32 -3.46
C GLN A 323 14.65 9.78 -3.86
N LEU A 324 13.42 10.11 -4.29
CA LEU A 324 13.06 11.48 -4.68
C LEU A 324 13.13 12.45 -3.50
N GLY A 325 12.70 12.03 -2.31
CA GLY A 325 12.76 12.85 -1.09
C GLY A 325 14.18 13.24 -0.65
N ARG A 326 15.22 12.62 -1.22
CA ARG A 326 16.64 12.96 -0.98
C ARG A 326 17.24 13.89 -2.03
N SER A 327 16.43 14.38 -2.97
CA SER A 327 16.85 15.13 -4.16
C SER A 327 15.92 16.31 -4.43
N ASP A 328 16.27 17.16 -5.40
CA ASP A 328 15.50 18.31 -5.91
C ASP A 328 14.16 17.90 -6.60
N GLY A 329 13.69 16.66 -6.41
CA GLY A 329 12.47 16.10 -7.00
C GLY A 329 11.23 16.19 -6.11
N SER A 330 11.31 16.92 -4.99
CA SER A 330 10.21 17.08 -4.03
C SER A 330 8.98 17.80 -4.63
N SER A 331 9.17 18.67 -5.63
CA SER A 331 8.11 19.43 -6.29
C SER A 331 7.48 18.77 -7.52
N LYS A 332 8.06 17.69 -8.06
CA LYS A 332 7.59 17.07 -9.31
C LYS A 332 6.17 16.51 -9.19
N GLU A 333 5.45 16.36 -10.29
CA GLU A 333 4.25 15.51 -10.25
C GLU A 333 4.65 14.03 -10.09
N LEU A 334 3.83 13.24 -9.40
CA LEU A 334 4.08 11.80 -9.21
C LEU A 334 3.18 10.99 -10.13
N ALA A 335 3.78 10.06 -10.88
CA ALA A 335 3.03 9.19 -11.77
C ALA A 335 3.39 7.71 -11.59
N VAL A 336 2.40 6.85 -11.82
CA VAL A 336 2.57 5.42 -12.04
C VAL A 336 1.97 5.08 -13.40
N LEU A 337 2.70 4.30 -14.20
CA LEU A 337 2.19 3.85 -15.49
C LEU A 337 1.35 2.58 -15.32
N ALA A 338 0.29 2.41 -16.11
CA ALA A 338 -0.49 1.17 -16.14
C ALA A 338 -0.82 0.78 -17.57
N THR A 339 -0.76 -0.50 -17.89
CA THR A 339 -1.21 -1.02 -19.19
C THR A 339 -1.96 -2.33 -18.99
N THR A 340 -3.09 -2.49 -19.69
CA THR A 340 -3.87 -3.73 -19.69
C THR A 340 -3.69 -4.48 -21.00
N GLY A 341 -4.07 -5.76 -20.99
CA GLY A 341 -3.99 -6.57 -22.19
C GLY A 341 -4.04 -8.06 -21.91
N ALA A 342 -4.19 -8.83 -22.99
CA ALA A 342 -4.18 -10.27 -22.90
C ALA A 342 -2.83 -10.83 -22.41
N PHE A 343 -1.71 -10.21 -22.82
CA PHE A 343 -0.34 -10.67 -22.52
C PHE A 343 -0.15 -12.19 -22.66
N CYS A 344 -0.57 -12.73 -23.81
CA CYS A 344 -0.62 -14.17 -24.06
C CYS A 344 0.30 -14.58 -25.22
N PRO A 345 1.65 -14.59 -25.06
CA PRO A 345 2.39 -14.14 -23.88
C PRO A 345 2.81 -12.65 -23.97
N ILE A 346 3.27 -12.09 -22.85
CA ILE A 346 4.05 -10.83 -22.81
C ILE A 346 5.33 -10.95 -23.65
N HIS A 347 5.84 -9.82 -24.16
CA HIS A 347 7.02 -9.77 -25.04
C HIS A 347 7.68 -8.39 -24.97
N GLN A 348 8.87 -8.24 -25.56
CA GLN A 348 9.69 -7.02 -25.52
C GLN A 348 8.98 -5.77 -26.04
N GLY A 349 8.12 -5.91 -27.06
CA GLY A 349 7.29 -4.80 -27.53
C GLY A 349 6.37 -4.18 -26.46
N HIS A 350 5.92 -4.95 -25.46
CA HIS A 350 5.14 -4.43 -24.33
C HIS A 350 6.04 -3.68 -23.32
N ILE A 351 7.22 -4.23 -23.03
CA ILE A 351 8.20 -3.60 -22.14
C ILE A 351 8.64 -2.25 -22.71
N GLN A 352 9.02 -2.21 -23.99
CA GLN A 352 9.50 -0.98 -24.62
C GLN A 352 8.42 0.10 -24.76
N MET A 353 7.15 -0.30 -24.89
CA MET A 353 6.03 0.65 -24.84
C MET A 353 5.99 1.37 -23.48
N MET A 354 6.15 0.64 -22.39
CA MET A 354 6.20 1.23 -21.04
C MET A 354 7.45 2.09 -20.84
N GLU A 355 8.62 1.66 -21.32
CA GLU A 355 9.86 2.45 -21.25
C GLU A 355 9.78 3.75 -22.04
N THR A 356 9.16 3.74 -23.23
CA THR A 356 8.91 4.95 -24.02
C THR A 356 7.96 5.90 -23.27
N ALA A 357 6.86 5.40 -22.73
CA ALA A 357 5.94 6.23 -21.95
C ALA A 357 6.59 6.84 -20.71
N LYS A 358 7.46 6.08 -20.02
CA LYS A 358 8.25 6.59 -18.88
C LYS A 358 9.15 7.74 -19.30
N ARG A 359 9.92 7.59 -20.38
CA ARG A 359 10.80 8.65 -20.89
C ARG A 359 10.02 9.92 -21.24
N GLU A 360 8.87 9.79 -21.89
CA GLU A 360 8.03 10.93 -22.28
C GLU A 360 7.53 11.73 -21.07
N LEU A 361 7.09 11.05 -20.01
CA LEU A 361 6.68 11.71 -18.77
C LEU A 361 7.87 12.36 -18.05
N GLU A 362 9.00 11.66 -17.94
CA GLU A 362 10.19 12.18 -17.26
C GLU A 362 10.77 13.42 -17.96
N LEU A 363 10.74 13.47 -19.30
CA LEU A 363 11.12 14.66 -20.09
C LEU A 363 10.21 15.86 -19.85
N ARG A 364 8.97 15.63 -19.40
CA ARG A 364 7.99 16.67 -19.04
C ARG A 364 8.04 17.06 -17.56
N GLY A 365 9.05 16.59 -16.83
CA GLY A 365 9.25 16.93 -15.41
C GLY A 365 8.43 16.06 -14.44
N VAL A 366 7.70 15.06 -14.93
CA VAL A 366 6.93 14.14 -14.09
C VAL A 366 7.85 13.04 -13.54
N ALA A 367 7.76 12.76 -12.24
CA ALA A 367 8.49 11.67 -11.61
C ALA A 367 7.70 10.36 -11.71
N VAL A 368 8.15 9.46 -12.60
CA VAL A 368 7.57 8.11 -12.71
C VAL A 368 8.10 7.24 -11.59
N LEU A 369 7.21 6.85 -10.67
CA LEU A 369 7.52 6.03 -9.50
C LEU A 369 7.57 4.53 -9.82
N GLY A 370 6.76 4.08 -10.77
CA GLY A 370 6.64 2.67 -11.14
C GLY A 370 5.71 2.46 -12.33
N GLY A 371 5.55 1.21 -12.73
CA GLY A 371 4.65 0.83 -13.81
C GLY A 371 4.06 -0.56 -13.59
N TYR A 372 2.80 -0.78 -13.96
CA TYR A 372 2.11 -2.06 -13.79
C TYR A 372 1.64 -2.61 -15.14
N PHE A 373 1.96 -3.88 -15.37
CA PHE A 373 1.21 -4.71 -16.31
C PHE A 373 0.00 -5.29 -15.56
N CYS A 374 -1.19 -5.10 -16.10
CA CYS A 374 -2.44 -5.56 -15.51
C CYS A 374 -3.11 -6.55 -16.49
N PRO A 375 -2.77 -7.85 -16.45
CA PRO A 375 -3.35 -8.81 -17.40
C PRO A 375 -4.86 -8.90 -17.27
N ASP A 376 -5.54 -8.98 -18.42
CA ASP A 376 -7.01 -9.02 -18.46
C ASP A 376 -7.56 -10.33 -17.90
N HIS A 377 -8.84 -10.30 -17.51
CA HIS A 377 -9.59 -11.48 -17.09
C HIS A 377 -9.69 -12.54 -18.20
N GLU A 378 -9.75 -13.81 -17.81
CA GLU A 378 -9.79 -14.94 -18.76
C GLU A 378 -10.98 -14.88 -19.74
N GLN A 379 -12.12 -14.33 -19.31
CA GLN A 379 -13.29 -14.10 -20.17
C GLN A 379 -12.97 -13.20 -21.37
N TYR A 380 -12.29 -12.07 -21.15
CA TYR A 380 -11.88 -11.15 -22.21
C TYR A 380 -10.93 -11.84 -23.17
N VAL A 381 -9.90 -12.49 -22.63
CA VAL A 381 -8.87 -13.16 -23.43
C VAL A 381 -9.48 -14.28 -24.27
N SER A 382 -10.32 -15.12 -23.67
CA SER A 382 -11.00 -16.21 -24.38
C SER A 382 -11.86 -15.69 -25.53
N SER A 383 -12.61 -14.60 -25.32
CA SER A 383 -13.41 -13.96 -26.37
C SER A 383 -12.52 -13.44 -27.51
N LYS A 384 -11.48 -12.68 -27.17
CA LYS A 384 -10.52 -12.11 -28.13
C LYS A 384 -9.81 -13.17 -28.96
N MET A 385 -9.36 -14.26 -28.32
CA MET A 385 -8.65 -15.34 -29.01
C MET A 385 -9.58 -16.13 -29.94
N ARG A 386 -10.82 -16.41 -29.51
CA ARG A 386 -11.84 -17.04 -30.37
C ARG A 386 -12.14 -16.19 -31.61
N SER A 387 -12.32 -14.88 -31.45
CA SER A 387 -12.50 -13.96 -32.59
C SER A 387 -11.30 -13.92 -33.54
N GLY A 388 -10.10 -14.17 -33.03
CA GLY A 388 -8.86 -14.28 -33.81
C GLY A 388 -8.64 -15.65 -34.47
N GLY A 389 -9.56 -16.61 -34.30
CA GLY A 389 -9.42 -17.97 -34.82
C GLY A 389 -8.43 -18.85 -34.04
N GLU A 390 -8.15 -18.50 -32.78
CA GLU A 390 -7.15 -19.18 -31.96
C GLU A 390 -7.81 -19.93 -30.78
N SER A 391 -7.45 -21.20 -30.61
CA SER A 391 -7.96 -22.07 -29.53
C SER A 391 -7.07 -22.09 -28.28
N ASP A 392 -5.89 -21.48 -28.38
CA ASP A 392 -4.75 -21.82 -27.55
C ASP A 392 -4.46 -20.74 -26.50
N VAL A 393 -5.32 -20.67 -25.47
CA VAL A 393 -5.28 -19.61 -24.45
C VAL A 393 -4.56 -20.08 -23.18
N LEU A 394 -3.58 -19.31 -22.72
CA LEU A 394 -3.00 -19.50 -21.38
C LEU A 394 -3.98 -19.04 -20.30
N SER A 395 -4.01 -19.76 -19.18
CA SER A 395 -4.83 -19.36 -18.03
C SER A 395 -4.36 -18.02 -17.44
N SER A 396 -5.21 -17.36 -16.65
CA SER A 396 -4.83 -16.12 -15.94
C SER A 396 -3.54 -16.25 -15.14
N ALA A 397 -3.40 -17.33 -14.39
CA ALA A 397 -2.21 -17.56 -13.56
C ALA A 397 -0.94 -17.80 -14.39
N GLN A 398 -1.05 -18.53 -15.51
CA GLN A 398 0.08 -18.71 -16.43
C GLN A 398 0.52 -17.39 -17.05
N ARG A 399 -0.42 -16.55 -17.50
CA ARG A 399 -0.11 -15.22 -18.07
C ARG A 399 0.55 -14.32 -17.04
N LEU A 400 0.03 -14.29 -15.81
CA LEU A 400 0.63 -13.56 -14.69
C LEU A 400 2.07 -14.02 -14.43
N SER A 401 2.33 -15.33 -14.38
CA SER A 401 3.69 -15.85 -14.16
C SER A 401 4.68 -15.41 -15.24
N LEU A 402 4.23 -15.32 -16.51
CA LEU A 402 5.06 -14.82 -17.60
C LEU A 402 5.30 -13.30 -17.48
N CYS A 403 4.28 -12.53 -17.09
CA CYS A 403 4.41 -11.11 -16.80
C CYS A 403 5.40 -10.85 -15.66
N GLU A 404 5.32 -11.63 -14.58
CA GLU A 404 6.20 -11.50 -13.41
C GLU A 404 7.65 -11.84 -13.78
N LEU A 405 7.88 -12.91 -14.56
CA LEU A 405 9.19 -13.24 -15.10
C LEU A 405 9.74 -12.12 -16.02
N ALA A 406 8.89 -11.51 -16.85
CA ALA A 406 9.30 -10.45 -17.76
C ALA A 406 9.77 -9.19 -17.04
N VAL A 407 9.23 -8.90 -15.84
CA VAL A 407 9.58 -7.71 -15.05
C VAL A 407 10.49 -7.99 -13.85
N ALA A 408 10.88 -9.25 -13.63
CA ALA A 408 11.67 -9.67 -12.48
C ALA A 408 13.01 -8.92 -12.35
N GLY A 409 13.61 -8.54 -13.48
CA GLY A 409 14.85 -7.75 -13.55
C GLY A 409 14.65 -6.23 -13.69
N SER A 410 13.42 -5.73 -13.68
CA SER A 410 13.15 -4.29 -13.78
C SER A 410 13.13 -3.65 -12.38
N GLU A 411 13.73 -2.47 -12.25
CA GLU A 411 13.71 -1.69 -11.00
C GLU A 411 12.38 -0.94 -10.77
N TRP A 412 11.51 -0.82 -11.78
CA TRP A 412 10.31 0.02 -11.71
C TRP A 412 9.02 -0.63 -12.22
N LEU A 413 9.11 -1.71 -13.02
CA LEU A 413 7.94 -2.42 -13.54
C LEU A 413 7.49 -3.54 -12.60
N ALA A 414 6.19 -3.69 -12.40
CA ALA A 414 5.54 -4.69 -11.58
C ALA A 414 4.31 -5.27 -12.31
N VAL A 415 3.65 -6.25 -11.69
CA VAL A 415 2.42 -6.86 -12.20
C VAL A 415 1.32 -6.66 -11.17
N ASP A 416 0.16 -6.19 -11.62
CA ASP A 416 -1.06 -6.19 -10.82
C ASP A 416 -1.94 -7.38 -11.21
N ARG A 417 -2.38 -8.14 -10.21
CA ARG A 417 -3.11 -9.41 -10.38
C ARG A 417 -4.63 -9.24 -10.40
N TRP A 418 -5.15 -8.04 -10.10
CA TRP A 418 -6.57 -7.85 -9.80
C TRP A 418 -7.48 -8.25 -10.96
N ALA A 419 -7.27 -7.65 -12.13
CA ALA A 419 -8.12 -7.91 -13.29
C ALA A 419 -8.09 -9.39 -13.73
N ALA A 420 -6.95 -10.07 -13.54
CA ALA A 420 -6.77 -11.44 -13.98
C ALA A 420 -7.34 -12.48 -13.01
N LEU A 421 -7.27 -12.24 -11.69
CA LEU A 421 -7.60 -13.25 -10.66
C LEU A 421 -8.78 -12.89 -9.76
N TYR A 422 -9.05 -11.61 -9.52
CA TYR A 422 -9.96 -11.17 -8.45
C TYR A 422 -11.15 -10.35 -8.97
N ALA A 423 -11.07 -9.83 -10.21
CA ALA A 423 -12.21 -9.20 -10.83
C ALA A 423 -13.30 -10.26 -11.11
N PRO A 424 -14.60 -9.93 -10.93
CA PRO A 424 -15.71 -10.87 -11.12
C PRO A 424 -15.91 -11.29 -12.59
N GLY A 425 -15.21 -10.64 -13.51
CA GLY A 425 -15.30 -10.88 -14.94
C GLY A 425 -14.39 -9.93 -15.72
N SER A 426 -14.60 -9.86 -17.03
CA SER A 426 -13.98 -8.84 -17.89
C SER A 426 -14.42 -7.44 -17.45
N VAL A 427 -13.47 -6.54 -17.19
CA VAL A 427 -13.73 -5.15 -16.75
C VAL A 427 -13.10 -4.14 -17.69
N ASN A 428 -13.70 -2.95 -17.78
CA ASN A 428 -13.11 -1.85 -18.54
C ASN A 428 -11.75 -1.42 -17.95
N PHE A 429 -10.81 -0.98 -18.80
CA PHE A 429 -9.49 -0.54 -18.34
C PHE A 429 -9.56 0.66 -17.38
N THR A 430 -10.62 1.48 -17.50
CA THR A 430 -10.91 2.60 -16.58
C THR A 430 -11.09 2.13 -15.15
N ARG A 431 -11.74 0.98 -14.93
CA ARG A 431 -11.86 0.35 -13.61
C ARG A 431 -10.52 -0.13 -13.08
N VAL A 432 -9.64 -0.63 -13.95
CA VAL A 432 -8.27 -1.03 -13.56
C VAL A 432 -7.45 0.18 -13.11
N ILE A 433 -7.63 1.34 -13.76
CA ILE A 433 -7.00 2.61 -13.37
C ILE A 433 -7.49 3.04 -11.99
N ASP A 434 -8.82 3.05 -11.76
CA ASP A 434 -9.39 3.39 -10.45
C ASP A 434 -8.94 2.40 -9.36
N HIS A 435 -8.87 1.10 -9.69
CA HIS A 435 -8.30 0.04 -8.85
C HIS A 435 -6.89 0.36 -8.37
N LEU A 436 -5.99 0.54 -9.33
CA LEU A 436 -4.60 0.80 -9.02
C LEU A 436 -4.42 2.12 -8.26
N SER A 437 -5.21 3.15 -8.60
CA SER A 437 -5.16 4.45 -7.94
C SER A 437 -5.55 4.36 -6.46
N GLN A 438 -6.59 3.59 -6.14
CA GLN A 438 -7.03 3.36 -4.75
C GLN A 438 -6.04 2.49 -3.97
N MET A 439 -5.52 1.42 -4.57
CA MET A 439 -4.50 0.57 -3.95
C MET A 439 -3.24 1.38 -3.61
N LEU A 440 -2.75 2.19 -4.55
CA LEU A 440 -1.60 3.07 -4.34
C LEU A 440 -1.90 4.14 -3.27
N ALA A 441 -3.10 4.73 -3.29
CA ALA A 441 -3.50 5.68 -2.27
C ALA A 441 -3.52 5.06 -0.86
N HIS A 442 -3.90 3.79 -0.75
CA HIS A 442 -3.94 3.11 0.54
C HIS A 442 -2.54 2.71 1.03
N HIS A 443 -1.69 2.17 0.15
CA HIS A 443 -0.42 1.58 0.58
C HIS A 443 0.81 2.51 0.48
N ILE A 444 0.83 3.51 -0.41
CA ILE A 444 2.00 4.41 -0.55
C ILE A 444 1.92 5.55 0.46
N ARG A 445 2.97 5.73 1.25
CA ARG A 445 3.00 6.71 2.34
C ARG A 445 3.50 8.08 1.86
N THR A 446 2.63 8.81 1.20
CA THR A 446 2.87 10.15 0.64
C THR A 446 1.61 10.99 0.74
N HIS A 447 1.76 12.28 1.02
CA HIS A 447 0.64 13.22 0.93
C HIS A 447 0.32 13.62 -0.53
N ARG A 448 1.30 13.52 -1.45
CA ARG A 448 1.12 13.86 -2.86
C ARG A 448 0.20 12.87 -3.57
N PRO A 449 -0.71 13.33 -4.44
CA PRO A 449 -1.41 12.46 -5.37
C PRO A 449 -0.42 11.68 -6.24
N VAL A 450 -0.67 10.37 -6.40
CA VAL A 450 0.06 9.53 -7.36
C VAL A 450 -0.87 9.28 -8.54
N HIS A 451 -0.57 9.90 -9.68
CA HIS A 451 -1.41 9.82 -10.88
C HIS A 451 -1.16 8.52 -11.64
N VAL A 452 -2.18 7.69 -11.80
CA VAL A 452 -2.11 6.54 -12.70
C VAL A 452 -2.31 7.02 -14.14
N VAL A 453 -1.28 6.84 -14.97
CA VAL A 453 -1.27 7.20 -16.39
C VAL A 453 -1.36 5.93 -17.23
N TYR A 454 -2.40 5.84 -18.05
CA TYR A 454 -2.65 4.65 -18.85
C TYR A 454 -1.82 4.62 -20.12
N VAL A 455 -1.19 3.49 -20.44
CA VAL A 455 -0.27 3.34 -21.57
C VAL A 455 -0.81 2.30 -22.54
N PHE A 456 -0.88 2.66 -23.82
CA PHE A 456 -1.35 1.77 -24.87
C PHE A 456 -0.68 2.08 -26.22
N GLY A 457 -0.74 1.09 -27.11
CA GLY A 457 -0.21 1.20 -28.47
C GLY A 457 -1.10 2.00 -29.41
N GLY A 458 -0.51 2.54 -30.47
CA GLY A 458 -1.21 3.28 -31.53
C GLY A 458 -2.30 2.47 -32.24
N ASP A 459 -2.26 1.14 -32.17
CA ASP A 459 -3.35 0.26 -32.62
C ASP A 459 -4.67 0.52 -31.88
N ASN A 460 -4.60 1.07 -30.67
CA ASN A 460 -5.75 1.50 -29.87
C ASN A 460 -5.79 3.02 -29.69
N ALA A 461 -5.28 3.82 -30.64
CA ALA A 461 -5.18 5.28 -30.53
C ALA A 461 -6.51 5.94 -30.09
N ARG A 462 -7.65 5.41 -30.52
CA ARG A 462 -8.99 5.91 -30.14
C ARG A 462 -9.29 5.80 -28.64
N PHE A 463 -8.59 4.97 -27.88
CA PHE A 463 -8.73 4.92 -26.41
C PHE A 463 -8.38 6.27 -25.76
N SER A 464 -7.60 7.13 -26.44
CA SER A 464 -7.34 8.51 -26.00
C SER A 464 -8.60 9.32 -25.73
N PHE A 465 -9.72 9.03 -26.42
CA PHE A 465 -10.99 9.71 -26.19
C PHE A 465 -11.59 9.46 -24.80
N ALA A 466 -11.25 8.36 -24.12
CA ALA A 466 -11.68 8.11 -22.75
C ALA A 466 -11.09 9.13 -21.76
N PHE A 467 -9.93 9.71 -22.10
CA PHE A 467 -9.15 10.62 -21.25
C PHE A 467 -9.42 12.11 -21.53
N ALA A 468 -10.48 12.42 -22.29
CA ALA A 468 -10.79 13.79 -22.67
C ALA A 468 -11.00 14.73 -21.46
N ARG A 469 -11.48 14.20 -20.33
CA ARG A 469 -11.82 14.99 -19.13
C ARG A 469 -11.38 14.38 -17.78
N ARG A 470 -10.91 13.13 -17.74
CA ARG A 470 -10.54 12.43 -16.49
C ARG A 470 -9.38 11.47 -16.76
N HIS A 471 -8.50 11.29 -15.77
CA HIS A 471 -7.23 10.55 -15.86
C HIS A 471 -6.31 11.10 -16.96
N SER A 472 -5.20 10.41 -17.19
CA SER A 472 -4.20 10.74 -18.21
C SER A 472 -3.73 9.49 -18.94
N CYS A 473 -3.23 9.64 -20.15
CA CYS A 473 -2.68 8.54 -20.93
C CYS A 473 -1.46 8.92 -21.79
N VAL A 474 -0.71 7.88 -22.16
CA VAL A 474 0.34 7.94 -23.19
C VAL A 474 0.02 6.91 -24.27
N CYS A 475 -0.22 7.38 -25.49
CA CYS A 475 -0.33 6.53 -26.67
C CYS A 475 1.02 6.46 -27.39
N VAL A 476 1.57 5.26 -27.56
CA VAL A 476 2.88 5.04 -28.18
C VAL A 476 2.70 4.48 -29.59
N LEU A 477 3.34 5.11 -30.58
CA LEU A 477 3.28 4.65 -31.96
C LEU A 477 3.74 3.19 -32.09
N ARG A 478 2.99 2.38 -32.85
CA ARG A 478 3.37 1.00 -33.17
C ARG A 478 3.42 0.75 -34.68
N PRO A 479 4.28 -0.17 -35.15
CA PRO A 479 4.31 -0.58 -36.54
C PRO A 479 2.91 -1.00 -37.02
N GLY A 480 2.48 -0.45 -38.15
CA GLY A 480 1.15 -0.73 -38.73
C GLY A 480 0.00 0.15 -38.20
N SER A 481 0.23 1.02 -37.22
CA SER A 481 -0.84 1.86 -36.62
C SER A 481 -0.80 3.35 -37.01
N ARG A 482 0.16 3.76 -37.85
CA ARG A 482 0.45 5.18 -38.12
C ARG A 482 -0.76 6.00 -38.58
N ALA A 483 -1.57 5.49 -39.50
CA ALA A 483 -2.73 6.22 -40.02
C ALA A 483 -3.76 6.53 -38.91
N SER A 484 -4.12 5.53 -38.10
CA SER A 484 -5.05 5.73 -36.98
C SER A 484 -4.43 6.60 -35.88
N PHE A 485 -3.12 6.53 -35.68
CA PHE A 485 -2.40 7.35 -34.71
C PHE A 485 -2.44 8.84 -35.11
N GLU A 486 -2.10 9.14 -36.37
CA GLU A 486 -2.15 10.50 -36.94
C GLU A 486 -3.57 11.07 -36.86
N GLU A 487 -4.58 10.32 -37.31
CA GLU A 487 -6.01 10.69 -37.27
C GLU A 487 -6.46 11.14 -35.87
N VAL A 488 -6.12 10.38 -34.83
CA VAL A 488 -6.58 10.67 -33.46
C VAL A 488 -5.74 11.77 -32.80
N SER A 489 -4.44 11.84 -33.09
CA SER A 489 -3.56 12.86 -32.53
C SER A 489 -3.93 14.29 -32.95
N GLU A 490 -4.55 14.43 -34.13
CA GLU A 490 -4.99 15.71 -34.68
C GLU A 490 -6.42 16.10 -34.25
N TYR A 491 -7.08 15.28 -33.42
CA TYR A 491 -8.45 15.54 -33.01
C TYR A 491 -8.53 16.77 -32.07
N VAL A 492 -9.36 17.75 -32.43
CA VAL A 492 -9.40 19.09 -31.78
C VAL A 492 -9.59 19.02 -30.27
N SER A 493 -10.45 18.12 -29.77
CA SER A 493 -10.70 17.98 -28.33
C SER A 493 -9.52 17.39 -27.55
N LEU A 494 -8.53 16.80 -28.24
CA LEU A 494 -7.34 16.19 -27.65
C LEU A 494 -6.09 17.07 -27.82
N LEU A 495 -5.98 17.84 -28.90
CA LEU A 495 -4.81 18.65 -29.27
C LEU A 495 -4.31 19.62 -28.19
N LYS A 496 -5.18 20.04 -27.27
CA LYS A 496 -4.85 20.97 -26.17
C LYS A 496 -4.84 20.32 -24.79
N SER A 497 -5.08 19.01 -24.70
CA SER A 497 -5.16 18.32 -23.41
C SER A 497 -3.76 17.97 -22.91
N PRO A 498 -3.36 18.40 -21.69
CA PRO A 498 -2.09 17.99 -21.10
C PRO A 498 -2.16 16.53 -20.61
N ARG A 499 -3.37 15.95 -20.58
CA ARG A 499 -3.66 14.60 -20.09
C ARG A 499 -3.38 13.53 -21.12
N VAL A 500 -3.32 13.87 -22.40
CA VAL A 500 -3.21 12.92 -23.51
C VAL A 500 -1.92 13.18 -24.26
N ILE A 501 -0.96 12.25 -24.13
CA ILE A 501 0.36 12.37 -24.75
C ILE A 501 0.47 11.35 -25.88
N PHE A 502 0.86 11.83 -27.06
CA PHE A 502 1.21 10.98 -28.21
C PHE A 502 2.72 10.91 -28.36
N SER A 503 3.30 9.73 -28.18
CA SER A 503 4.72 9.48 -28.40
C SER A 503 4.96 8.91 -29.79
N TRP A 504 5.76 9.63 -30.58
CA TRP A 504 6.11 9.27 -31.96
C TRP A 504 7.28 8.26 -32.04
N ASP A 505 7.90 7.96 -30.90
CA ASP A 505 8.90 6.89 -30.78
C ASP A 505 8.24 5.52 -30.99
N SER A 506 8.50 4.90 -32.14
CA SER A 506 7.90 3.60 -32.46
C SER A 506 8.49 2.47 -31.61
N SER A 507 7.64 1.66 -30.99
CA SER A 507 8.04 0.37 -30.41
C SER A 507 8.43 -0.65 -31.50
N PRO A 508 9.21 -1.71 -31.19
CA PRO A 508 9.55 -2.76 -32.14
C PRO A 508 8.33 -3.59 -32.57
N ALA A 509 8.44 -4.21 -33.74
CA ALA A 509 7.37 -4.99 -34.38
C ALA A 509 7.16 -6.40 -33.78
N PHE A 510 7.20 -6.54 -32.45
CA PHE A 510 6.86 -7.79 -31.77
C PHE A 510 5.36 -7.85 -31.48
N ASN A 511 4.75 -9.02 -31.71
CA ASN A 511 3.34 -9.27 -31.40
C ASN A 511 3.13 -10.69 -30.88
N SER A 512 2.20 -10.86 -29.93
CA SER A 512 1.94 -12.16 -29.31
C SER A 512 1.40 -13.21 -30.30
N THR A 513 0.71 -12.80 -31.37
CA THR A 513 0.24 -13.73 -32.42
C THR A 513 1.41 -14.39 -33.15
N GLY A 514 2.48 -13.65 -33.43
CA GLY A 514 3.73 -14.18 -34.00
C GLY A 514 4.38 -15.20 -33.07
N VAL A 515 4.44 -14.90 -31.77
CA VAL A 515 4.96 -15.83 -30.75
C VAL A 515 4.18 -17.14 -30.72
N ARG A 516 2.85 -17.07 -30.76
CA ARG A 516 1.99 -18.27 -30.79
C ARG A 516 2.14 -19.07 -32.08
N ARG A 517 2.61 -18.44 -33.16
CA ARG A 517 2.98 -19.08 -34.43
C ARG A 517 4.45 -19.54 -34.49
N GLY A 518 5.21 -19.39 -33.41
CA GLY A 518 6.58 -19.89 -33.27
C GLY A 518 7.68 -18.83 -33.25
N ASP A 519 7.38 -17.55 -33.49
CA ASP A 519 8.37 -16.48 -33.42
C ASP A 519 8.62 -16.03 -31.98
N THR A 520 9.54 -16.69 -31.31
CA THR A 520 9.91 -16.41 -29.90
C THR A 520 10.98 -15.34 -29.74
N SER A 521 11.42 -14.69 -30.83
CA SER A 521 12.53 -13.71 -30.82
C SER A 521 12.26 -12.49 -29.93
N GLY A 522 10.98 -12.17 -29.70
CA GLY A 522 10.54 -11.09 -28.83
C GLY A 522 10.38 -11.46 -27.35
N LEU A 523 10.71 -12.69 -26.93
CA LEU A 523 10.63 -13.13 -25.53
C LEU A 523 11.98 -12.98 -24.84
N SER A 524 11.99 -12.59 -23.56
CA SER A 524 13.18 -12.72 -22.71
C SER A 524 13.43 -14.19 -22.36
N ASP A 525 14.67 -14.57 -22.09
CA ASP A 525 15.08 -15.97 -21.86
C ASP A 525 14.17 -16.73 -20.89
N GLY A 526 13.92 -16.19 -19.68
CA GLY A 526 13.06 -16.84 -18.69
C GLY A 526 11.59 -16.95 -19.13
N VAL A 527 11.09 -16.01 -19.93
CA VAL A 527 9.73 -16.06 -20.48
C VAL A 527 9.67 -17.09 -21.61
N ALA A 528 10.69 -17.17 -22.46
CA ALA A 528 10.77 -18.14 -23.55
C ALA A 528 10.84 -19.58 -23.01
N GLU A 529 11.63 -19.81 -21.98
CA GLU A 529 11.74 -21.12 -21.30
C GLU A 529 10.39 -21.54 -20.72
N GLN A 530 9.76 -20.66 -19.93
CA GLN A 530 8.49 -20.98 -19.28
C GLN A 530 7.34 -21.11 -20.28
N TRP A 531 7.30 -20.26 -21.31
CA TRP A 531 6.37 -20.38 -22.43
C TRP A 531 6.50 -21.75 -23.11
N THR A 532 7.72 -22.15 -23.45
CA THR A 532 7.99 -23.46 -24.06
C THR A 532 7.52 -24.59 -23.16
N ARG A 533 7.78 -24.50 -21.86
CA ARG A 533 7.34 -25.50 -20.88
C ARG A 533 5.82 -25.63 -20.82
N PHE A 534 5.08 -24.52 -20.78
CA PHE A 534 3.62 -24.53 -20.82
C PHE A 534 3.09 -25.17 -22.11
N GLN A 535 3.71 -24.83 -23.25
CA GLN A 535 3.33 -25.40 -24.55
C GLN A 535 3.59 -26.90 -24.63
N SER A 536 4.76 -27.36 -24.17
CA SER A 536 5.09 -28.78 -24.12
C SER A 536 4.15 -29.54 -23.19
N ALA A 537 3.81 -29.00 -22.02
CA ALA A 537 2.90 -29.65 -21.08
C ALA A 537 1.51 -29.86 -21.69
N ARG A 538 0.98 -28.81 -22.32
CA ARG A 538 -0.35 -28.81 -22.94
C ARG A 538 -0.43 -29.76 -24.14
N THR A 539 0.64 -29.85 -24.93
CA THR A 539 0.73 -30.75 -26.10
C THR A 539 1.11 -32.19 -25.74
N GLY A 540 1.34 -32.49 -24.45
CA GLY A 540 1.81 -33.80 -24.00
C GLY A 540 3.26 -34.12 -24.38
N LEU A 541 4.00 -33.13 -24.90
CA LEU A 541 5.42 -33.25 -25.27
C LEU A 541 6.36 -33.03 -24.09
N LEU A 542 5.86 -32.53 -22.94
CA LEU A 542 6.67 -32.41 -21.74
C LEU A 542 7.01 -33.79 -21.20
N ALA A 543 8.26 -34.21 -21.41
CA ALA A 543 8.80 -35.47 -20.90
C ALA A 543 8.99 -35.39 -19.37
N LEU A 544 7.92 -35.64 -18.62
CA LEU A 544 8.01 -35.81 -17.17
C LEU A 544 8.52 -37.23 -16.87
N ASP A 545 9.63 -37.34 -16.15
CA ASP A 545 10.12 -38.61 -15.64
C ASP A 545 9.23 -39.11 -14.50
N ASN A 546 8.16 -39.83 -14.84
CA ASN A 546 7.26 -40.44 -13.87
C ASN A 546 7.86 -41.66 -13.16
N SER A 547 9.04 -42.14 -13.58
CA SER A 547 9.73 -43.25 -12.91
C SER A 547 10.45 -42.83 -11.64
N ARG A 548 10.69 -41.53 -11.45
CA ARG A 548 11.37 -40.95 -10.29
C ARG A 548 10.48 -39.93 -9.59
N PRO A 549 9.64 -40.35 -8.64
CA PRO A 549 8.81 -39.41 -7.89
C PRO A 549 9.69 -38.47 -7.04
N VAL A 550 9.13 -37.29 -6.75
CA VAL A 550 9.74 -36.30 -5.85
C VAL A 550 8.98 -36.25 -4.54
N ASN A 551 9.66 -35.89 -3.45
CA ASN A 551 9.08 -35.87 -2.10
C ASN A 551 8.78 -34.44 -1.65
N PHE A 552 7.56 -34.21 -1.19
CA PHE A 552 7.12 -32.96 -0.57
C PHE A 552 6.89 -33.22 0.92
N TYR A 553 7.73 -32.62 1.77
CA TYR A 553 7.68 -32.83 3.21
C TYR A 553 6.79 -31.77 3.88
N MET A 554 5.91 -32.20 4.77
CA MET A 554 5.04 -31.32 5.56
C MET A 554 5.31 -31.54 7.04
N ARG A 555 5.87 -30.55 7.72
CA ARG A 555 6.07 -30.60 9.17
C ARG A 555 4.76 -30.30 9.89
N GLU A 556 4.37 -31.19 10.79
CA GLU A 556 3.20 -31.08 11.65
C GLU A 556 3.68 -30.74 13.07
N GLU A 557 3.52 -29.49 13.48
CA GLU A 557 4.05 -28.98 14.75
C GLU A 557 3.21 -29.37 15.99
N GLY A 558 2.01 -29.91 15.77
CA GLY A 558 1.09 -30.35 16.81
C GLY A 558 0.77 -29.26 17.84
N HIS A 559 0.87 -29.62 19.13
CA HIS A 559 0.55 -28.73 20.25
C HIS A 559 1.34 -27.43 20.19
N TRP A 560 2.57 -27.45 19.68
CA TRP A 560 3.45 -26.28 19.67
C TRP A 560 2.85 -25.11 18.89
N ALA A 561 2.19 -25.37 17.76
CA ALA A 561 1.64 -24.33 16.88
C ALA A 561 0.40 -23.62 17.46
N VAL A 562 -0.36 -24.34 18.30
CA VAL A 562 -1.69 -23.89 18.78
C VAL A 562 -1.77 -23.67 20.28
N ALA A 563 -0.71 -24.00 21.02
CA ALA A 563 -0.61 -23.81 22.47
C ALA A 563 -1.02 -22.42 22.98
N PRO A 564 -0.73 -21.30 22.28
CA PRO A 564 -1.14 -19.98 22.75
C PRO A 564 -2.65 -19.78 22.91
N TRP A 565 -3.47 -20.58 22.24
CA TRP A 565 -4.94 -20.43 22.25
C TRP A 565 -5.64 -21.25 23.33
N ALA A 566 -4.91 -22.08 24.07
CA ALA A 566 -5.44 -22.89 25.16
C ALA A 566 -5.61 -22.11 26.49
N SER A 567 -5.90 -20.81 26.40
CA SER A 567 -6.05 -19.91 27.56
C SER A 567 -7.44 -19.96 28.20
N ASP A 568 -8.47 -20.41 27.47
CA ASP A 568 -9.85 -20.48 27.95
C ASP A 568 -10.20 -21.88 28.51
N PRO A 569 -10.82 -22.00 29.70
CA PRO A 569 -11.23 -23.28 30.27
C PRO A 569 -12.22 -24.09 29.41
N SER A 570 -12.93 -23.45 28.48
CA SER A 570 -13.95 -24.08 27.63
C SER A 570 -13.39 -24.83 26.41
N CYS A 571 -12.09 -24.68 26.10
CA CYS A 571 -11.43 -25.47 25.06
C CYS A 571 -10.05 -25.95 25.51
N THR A 572 -9.83 -27.26 25.51
CA THR A 572 -8.55 -27.83 25.97
C THR A 572 -7.50 -27.81 24.87
N LEU A 573 -6.22 -27.76 25.24
CA LEU A 573 -5.11 -27.86 24.28
C LEU A 573 -5.22 -29.12 23.39
N ASP A 574 -5.67 -30.23 23.95
CA ASP A 574 -5.85 -31.48 23.21
C ASP A 574 -6.95 -31.38 22.15
N GLU A 575 -8.03 -30.65 22.45
CA GLU A 575 -9.11 -30.40 21.49
C GLU A 575 -8.64 -29.50 20.34
N ILE A 576 -7.98 -28.38 20.64
CA ILE A 576 -7.43 -27.48 19.62
C ILE A 576 -6.40 -28.22 18.77
N SER A 577 -5.56 -29.04 19.38
CA SER A 577 -4.55 -29.85 18.69
C SER A 577 -5.16 -30.94 17.81
N ARG A 578 -6.29 -31.54 18.24
CA ARG A 578 -7.06 -32.48 17.41
C ARG A 578 -7.62 -31.77 16.17
N LEU A 579 -8.19 -30.57 16.33
CA LEU A 579 -8.68 -29.76 15.21
C LEU A 579 -7.54 -29.33 14.28
N TYR A 580 -6.36 -29.04 14.84
CA TYR A 580 -5.17 -28.76 14.05
C TYR A 580 -4.73 -29.97 13.22
N GLY A 581 -4.78 -31.19 13.76
CA GLY A 581 -4.54 -32.42 12.98
C GLY A 581 -5.55 -32.62 11.84
N ILE A 582 -6.82 -32.22 12.04
CA ILE A 582 -7.84 -32.21 10.97
C ILE A 582 -7.46 -31.19 9.89
N PHE A 583 -7.03 -29.99 10.30
CA PHE A 583 -6.52 -28.96 9.38
C PHE A 583 -5.33 -29.48 8.56
N CYS A 584 -4.30 -30.05 9.18
CA CYS A 584 -3.14 -30.65 8.50
C CYS A 584 -3.55 -31.73 7.49
N THR A 585 -4.50 -32.59 7.87
CA THR A 585 -5.06 -33.61 6.96
C THR A 585 -5.78 -32.97 5.76
N GLY A 586 -6.53 -31.90 5.98
CA GLY A 586 -7.17 -31.11 4.93
C GLY A 586 -6.13 -30.47 4.00
N LEU A 587 -5.11 -29.84 4.56
CA LEU A 587 -4.03 -29.19 3.83
C LEU A 587 -3.27 -30.18 2.95
N LYS A 588 -2.97 -31.38 3.47
CA LYS A 588 -2.36 -32.47 2.69
C LYS A 588 -3.22 -32.85 1.47
N ARG A 589 -4.55 -32.87 1.61
CA ARG A 589 -5.48 -33.13 0.49
C ARG A 589 -5.51 -31.98 -0.52
N ALA A 590 -5.42 -30.73 -0.05
CA ALA A 590 -5.31 -29.55 -0.91
C ALA A 590 -4.06 -29.64 -1.80
N PHE A 591 -2.89 -29.95 -1.21
CA PHE A 591 -1.65 -30.18 -1.95
C PHE A 591 -1.77 -31.34 -2.94
N ALA A 592 -2.34 -32.47 -2.52
CA ALA A 592 -2.51 -33.63 -3.40
C ALA A 592 -3.34 -33.29 -4.65
N ARG A 593 -4.41 -32.51 -4.49
CA ARG A 593 -5.21 -32.00 -5.61
C ARG A 593 -4.43 -31.04 -6.49
N ALA A 594 -3.72 -30.09 -5.89
CA ALA A 594 -2.94 -29.12 -6.63
C ALA A 594 -1.84 -29.80 -7.49
N PHE A 595 -1.09 -30.74 -6.92
CA PHE A 595 -0.04 -31.49 -7.64
C PHE A 595 -0.58 -32.47 -8.69
N ALA A 596 -1.85 -32.87 -8.57
CA ALA A 596 -2.52 -33.75 -9.53
C ALA A 596 -3.22 -32.99 -10.68
N ARG A 597 -3.17 -31.65 -10.71
CA ARG A 597 -3.82 -30.83 -11.75
C ARG A 597 -3.21 -31.13 -13.12
N GLU A 598 -4.09 -31.28 -14.12
CA GLU A 598 -3.71 -31.51 -15.51
C GLU A 598 -3.87 -30.22 -16.35
N PRO A 599 -2.97 -29.95 -17.32
CA PRO A 599 -1.81 -30.75 -17.67
C PRO A 599 -0.71 -30.70 -16.59
N ARG A 600 -0.17 -31.87 -16.22
CA ARG A 600 0.86 -31.95 -15.17
C ARG A 600 2.11 -31.18 -15.56
N MET A 601 2.56 -30.33 -14.63
CA MET A 601 3.78 -29.53 -14.74
C MET A 601 4.94 -30.07 -13.90
N LEU A 602 4.65 -31.04 -13.01
CA LEU A 602 5.57 -31.67 -12.08
C LEU A 602 5.54 -33.19 -12.24
N PRO A 603 6.65 -33.90 -11.95
CA PRO A 603 6.63 -35.34 -11.76
C PRO A 603 5.66 -35.75 -10.64
N ARG A 604 5.39 -37.05 -10.50
CA ARG A 604 4.60 -37.57 -9.37
C ARG A 604 5.19 -37.10 -8.03
N VAL A 605 4.34 -36.51 -7.18
CA VAL A 605 4.75 -36.00 -5.87
C VAL A 605 4.27 -36.93 -4.75
N ASN A 606 5.17 -37.34 -3.88
CA ASN A 606 4.85 -38.03 -2.63
C ASN A 606 4.75 -36.99 -1.51
N ILE A 607 3.59 -36.86 -0.87
CA ILE A 607 3.42 -35.95 0.28
C ILE A 607 3.65 -36.70 1.58
N VAL A 608 4.75 -36.37 2.25
CA VAL A 608 5.27 -37.08 3.43
C VAL A 608 5.12 -36.18 4.67
N PRO A 609 4.24 -36.54 5.63
CA PRO A 609 4.12 -35.80 6.88
C PRO A 609 5.31 -36.10 7.81
N LEU A 610 5.81 -35.08 8.50
CA LEU A 610 6.87 -35.16 9.50
C LEU A 610 6.32 -34.63 10.83
N ARG A 611 6.18 -35.48 11.85
CA ARG A 611 5.69 -35.03 13.16
C ARG A 611 6.83 -34.39 13.94
N LEU A 612 6.59 -33.21 14.50
CA LEU A 612 7.59 -32.52 15.33
C LEU A 612 8.06 -33.39 16.51
N GLN A 613 7.17 -34.20 17.09
CA GLN A 613 7.54 -35.12 18.19
C GLN A 613 8.63 -36.13 17.78
N ASP A 614 8.55 -36.66 16.55
CA ASP A 614 9.56 -37.59 16.04
C ASP A 614 10.89 -36.86 15.78
N GLN A 615 10.81 -35.63 15.27
CA GLN A 615 11.98 -34.77 15.08
C GLN A 615 12.65 -34.39 16.41
N GLN A 616 11.88 -34.12 17.46
CA GLN A 616 12.39 -33.83 18.80
C GLN A 616 13.17 -35.03 19.37
N GLN A 617 12.68 -36.25 19.18
CA GLN A 617 13.39 -37.46 19.61
C GLN A 617 14.72 -37.63 18.87
N THR A 618 14.72 -37.43 17.55
CA THR A 618 15.93 -37.48 16.72
C THR A 618 16.92 -36.37 17.11
N TYR A 619 16.42 -35.15 17.29
CA TYR A 619 17.20 -34.00 17.74
C TYR A 619 17.88 -34.28 19.08
N GLN A 620 17.13 -34.79 20.07
CA GLN A 620 17.68 -35.10 21.39
C GLN A 620 18.77 -36.18 21.32
N LYS A 621 18.59 -37.22 20.49
CA LYS A 621 19.59 -38.27 20.30
C LYS A 621 20.89 -37.74 19.68
N LEU A 622 20.80 -36.82 18.72
CA LEU A 622 21.95 -36.29 17.99
C LEU A 622 22.66 -35.15 18.73
N PHE A 623 21.88 -34.28 19.38
CA PHE A 623 22.34 -32.98 19.87
C PHE A 623 22.21 -32.80 21.38
N GLY A 624 21.62 -33.75 22.11
CA GLY A 624 21.33 -33.60 23.54
C GLY A 624 22.56 -33.36 24.44
N ASN A 625 23.76 -33.72 23.97
CA ASN A 625 25.04 -33.49 24.66
C ASN A 625 25.97 -32.53 23.91
N VAL A 626 25.46 -31.78 22.93
CA VAL A 626 26.23 -30.87 22.08
C VAL A 626 25.86 -29.42 22.40
N ARG A 627 26.83 -28.50 22.39
CA ARG A 627 26.52 -27.06 22.42
C ARG A 627 25.96 -26.65 21.06
N VAL A 628 24.67 -26.33 21.03
CA VAL A 628 23.96 -25.95 19.82
C VAL A 628 23.48 -24.51 19.88
N ILE A 629 23.72 -23.78 18.81
CA ILE A 629 23.02 -22.54 18.48
C ILE A 629 21.91 -22.93 17.50
N SER A 630 20.66 -22.89 17.94
CA SER A 630 19.51 -23.24 17.09
C SER A 630 18.88 -22.01 16.46
N LEU A 631 18.53 -22.12 15.18
CA LEU A 631 17.73 -21.15 14.43
C LEU A 631 16.24 -21.52 14.40
N ASP A 632 15.93 -22.81 14.59
CA ASP A 632 14.58 -23.33 14.54
C ASP A 632 13.82 -23.06 15.86
N PRO A 633 12.59 -22.53 15.80
CA PRO A 633 11.77 -22.27 16.99
C PRO A 633 11.26 -23.51 17.73
N CYS A 634 11.17 -24.66 17.05
CA CYS A 634 10.55 -25.87 17.59
C CYS A 634 11.56 -26.78 18.28
N LEU A 635 12.84 -26.68 17.91
CA LEU A 635 13.96 -27.51 18.35
C LEU A 635 15.04 -26.61 18.98
N PRO A 636 14.81 -26.12 20.21
CA PRO A 636 15.73 -25.19 20.86
C PRO A 636 17.07 -25.86 21.18
N GLY A 637 18.16 -25.12 20.96
CA GLY A 637 19.51 -25.52 21.30
C GLY A 637 19.90 -25.10 22.72
N THR A 638 21.20 -25.20 23.04
CA THR A 638 21.76 -24.58 24.25
C THR A 638 21.57 -23.07 24.28
N ILE A 639 21.59 -22.44 23.09
CA ILE A 639 21.26 -21.04 22.85
C ILE A 639 20.44 -20.98 21.56
N ASN A 640 19.54 -20.01 21.46
CA ASN A 640 18.72 -19.81 20.26
C ASN A 640 19.02 -18.44 19.65
N VAL A 641 19.21 -18.40 18.32
CA VAL A 641 19.25 -17.15 17.56
C VAL A 641 17.94 -17.04 16.79
N GLN A 642 17.09 -16.13 17.25
CA GLN A 642 15.77 -15.88 16.70
C GLN A 642 15.88 -14.92 15.52
N VAL A 643 16.12 -15.49 14.34
CA VAL A 643 16.22 -14.78 13.07
C VAL A 643 15.02 -15.07 12.16
N SER A 644 14.67 -14.13 11.30
CA SER A 644 13.70 -14.32 10.23
C SER A 644 14.22 -13.70 8.92
N ARG A 645 13.97 -14.39 7.81
CA ARG A 645 14.07 -13.79 6.47
C ARG A 645 12.85 -12.90 6.28
N CYS A 646 13.08 -11.63 6.03
CA CYS A 646 12.05 -10.63 5.82
C CYS A 646 11.82 -10.44 4.32
N PHE A 647 10.56 -10.42 3.91
CA PHE A 647 10.10 -10.24 2.53
C PHE A 647 9.23 -8.99 2.45
N ARG A 648 8.82 -8.61 1.24
CA ARG A 648 7.75 -7.64 1.03
C ARG A 648 6.52 -8.37 0.48
N PRO A 649 5.30 -7.84 0.66
CA PRO A 649 4.09 -8.42 0.08
C PRO A 649 4.28 -8.76 -1.41
N LEU A 650 3.79 -9.93 -1.83
CA LEU A 650 3.85 -10.43 -3.21
C LEU A 650 5.25 -10.57 -3.83
N ASN A 651 6.33 -10.46 -3.05
CA ASN A 651 7.70 -10.64 -3.54
C ASN A 651 8.26 -12.02 -3.17
N SER A 652 8.87 -12.69 -4.15
CA SER A 652 9.45 -14.03 -3.97
C SER A 652 10.83 -14.02 -3.28
N ARG A 653 11.51 -12.87 -3.24
CA ARG A 653 12.87 -12.72 -2.71
C ARG A 653 12.89 -11.96 -1.37
N ALA A 654 13.72 -12.43 -0.45
CA ALA A 654 13.91 -11.78 0.84
C ALA A 654 14.66 -10.45 0.64
N CYS A 655 14.23 -9.39 1.32
CA CYS A 655 14.88 -8.09 1.29
C CYS A 655 15.98 -7.96 2.36
N LYS A 656 15.84 -8.64 3.51
CA LYS A 656 16.80 -8.59 4.62
C LYS A 656 16.61 -9.73 5.62
N PHE A 657 17.55 -9.86 6.56
CA PHE A 657 17.40 -10.67 7.77
C PHE A 657 17.08 -9.75 8.95
N ILE A 658 16.13 -10.14 9.78
CA ILE A 658 15.74 -9.40 10.98
C ILE A 658 15.67 -10.32 12.19
N ALA A 659 15.69 -9.74 13.40
CA ALA A 659 15.28 -10.46 14.58
C ALA A 659 13.81 -10.88 14.45
N ARG A 660 13.47 -12.07 14.93
CA ARG A 660 12.08 -12.51 14.97
C ARG A 660 11.23 -11.51 15.75
N HIS A 661 9.98 -11.34 15.37
CA HIS A 661 9.08 -10.37 16.02
C HIS A 661 9.05 -10.59 17.54
N GLY A 662 9.35 -9.54 18.32
CA GLY A 662 9.44 -9.58 19.78
C GLY A 662 10.78 -10.03 20.36
N ALA A 663 11.71 -10.54 19.54
CA ALA A 663 13.06 -10.88 19.99
C ALA A 663 13.98 -9.65 20.01
N PRO A 664 15.03 -9.64 20.86
CA PRO A 664 16.04 -8.58 20.85
C PRO A 664 16.71 -8.44 19.48
N PRO A 665 17.30 -7.27 19.14
CA PRO A 665 18.07 -7.10 17.91
C PRO A 665 19.13 -8.20 17.75
N LEU A 666 19.39 -8.66 16.51
CA LEU A 666 20.34 -9.74 16.25
C LEU A 666 21.73 -9.44 16.84
N THR A 667 22.18 -8.19 16.81
CA THR A 667 23.43 -7.76 17.44
C THR A 667 23.46 -8.04 18.94
N THR A 668 22.35 -7.83 19.65
CA THR A 668 22.20 -8.14 21.08
C THR A 668 22.17 -9.64 21.32
N GLN A 669 21.41 -10.38 20.51
CA GLN A 669 21.36 -11.85 20.61
C GLN A 669 22.75 -12.46 20.43
N ILE A 670 23.46 -12.06 19.37
CA ILE A 670 24.82 -12.55 19.07
C ILE A 670 25.81 -12.12 20.16
N GLY A 671 25.76 -10.86 20.62
CA GLY A 671 26.64 -10.36 21.68
C GLY A 671 26.48 -11.10 23.03
N SER A 672 25.32 -11.71 23.28
CA SER A 672 25.07 -12.49 24.49
C SER A 672 25.65 -13.92 24.47
N ILE A 673 26.05 -14.44 23.30
CA ILE A 673 26.54 -15.82 23.15
C ILE A 673 27.93 -15.93 23.78
N GLU A 674 28.19 -16.88 24.67
CA GLU A 674 29.54 -17.02 25.23
C GLU A 674 30.55 -17.53 24.19
N PRO A 675 31.82 -17.08 24.22
CA PRO A 675 32.87 -17.68 23.39
C PRO A 675 32.98 -19.19 23.60
N GLY A 676 33.23 -19.93 22.52
CA GLY A 676 33.35 -21.38 22.53
C GLY A 676 33.06 -21.99 21.17
N ASN A 677 33.00 -23.33 21.14
CA ASN A 677 32.68 -24.08 19.93
C ASN A 677 31.21 -24.53 19.97
N TYR A 678 30.51 -24.30 18.87
CA TYR A 678 29.09 -24.61 18.72
C TYR A 678 28.82 -25.33 17.41
N THR A 679 27.80 -26.18 17.41
CA THR A 679 27.11 -26.59 16.18
C THR A 679 25.99 -25.60 15.89
N LEU A 680 25.93 -25.06 14.67
CA LEU A 680 24.79 -24.28 14.20
C LEU A 680 23.73 -25.22 13.65
N PHE A 681 22.48 -25.03 14.05
CA PHE A 681 21.39 -25.92 13.67
C PHE A 681 20.20 -25.14 13.10
N ASP A 682 19.57 -25.71 12.08
CA ASP A 682 18.24 -25.33 11.58
C ASP A 682 17.45 -26.63 11.33
N ASP A 683 16.12 -26.60 11.30
CA ASP A 683 15.38 -27.85 11.08
C ASP A 683 15.53 -28.36 9.64
N ASP A 684 15.61 -27.43 8.69
CA ASP A 684 15.84 -27.73 7.29
C ASP A 684 16.82 -26.76 6.61
N THR A 685 17.30 -27.17 5.44
CA THR A 685 18.03 -26.25 4.57
C THR A 685 17.59 -26.39 3.14
N PHE A 686 17.05 -25.30 2.57
CA PHE A 686 16.80 -25.18 1.13
C PHE A 686 18.01 -24.61 0.36
N SER A 687 18.39 -23.35 0.61
CA SER A 687 19.52 -22.69 -0.06
C SER A 687 20.76 -22.50 0.83
N GLY A 688 20.63 -22.70 2.14
CA GLY A 688 21.70 -22.51 3.14
C GLY A 688 22.01 -21.04 3.44
N MET A 689 21.27 -20.08 2.87
CA MET A 689 21.57 -18.65 3.02
C MET A 689 21.45 -18.16 4.47
N THR A 690 20.46 -18.63 5.23
CA THR A 690 20.32 -18.26 6.65
C THR A 690 21.51 -18.73 7.47
N GLY A 691 21.90 -20.01 7.32
CA GLY A 691 23.06 -20.58 8.00
C GLY A 691 24.35 -19.84 7.68
N LYS A 692 24.60 -19.51 6.41
CA LYS A 692 25.75 -18.68 5.99
C LYS A 692 25.74 -17.29 6.63
N TYR A 693 24.59 -16.62 6.61
CA TYR A 693 24.45 -15.28 7.19
C TYR A 693 24.73 -15.27 8.69
N ILE A 694 24.13 -16.20 9.46
CA ILE A 694 24.35 -16.28 10.90
C ILE A 694 25.79 -16.70 11.23
N THR A 695 26.38 -17.63 10.46
CA THR A 695 27.78 -18.03 10.67
C THR A 695 28.73 -16.84 10.51
N ALA A 696 28.48 -15.96 9.53
CA ALA A 696 29.25 -14.75 9.35
C ALA A 696 29.10 -13.76 10.54
N LEU A 697 27.88 -13.61 11.08
CA LEU A 697 27.66 -12.77 12.27
C LEU A 697 28.31 -13.33 13.54
N LEU A 698 28.46 -14.65 13.65
CA LEU A 698 29.05 -15.33 14.81
C LEU A 698 30.59 -15.32 14.79
N ALA A 699 31.23 -15.02 13.65
CA ALA A 699 32.66 -15.22 13.44
C ALA A 699 33.55 -14.51 14.47
N ASP A 700 33.17 -13.32 14.91
CA ASP A 700 33.92 -12.53 15.91
C ASP A 700 33.55 -12.89 17.36
N ARG A 701 32.61 -13.83 17.56
CA ARG A 701 32.04 -14.15 18.86
C ARG A 701 32.31 -15.58 19.32
N CYS A 702 32.15 -16.55 18.43
CA CYS A 702 32.36 -17.97 18.74
C CYS A 702 32.74 -18.74 17.46
N THR A 703 33.20 -19.98 17.63
CA THR A 703 33.49 -20.88 16.52
C THR A 703 32.28 -21.75 16.20
N VAL A 704 31.88 -21.78 14.93
CA VAL A 704 30.85 -22.70 14.42
C VAL A 704 31.57 -23.88 13.74
N ASP A 705 31.56 -25.05 14.39
CA ASP A 705 32.27 -26.24 13.89
C ASP A 705 31.61 -26.83 12.65
N ARG A 706 30.28 -26.76 12.59
CA ARG A 706 29.45 -27.33 11.52
C ARG A 706 28.05 -26.73 11.53
N PHE A 707 27.43 -26.73 10.36
CA PHE A 707 26.01 -26.45 10.17
C PHE A 707 25.27 -27.77 9.89
N GLN A 708 24.24 -28.08 10.66
CA GLN A 708 23.47 -29.33 10.53
C GLN A 708 21.97 -29.07 10.50
N THR A 709 21.24 -29.94 9.81
CA THR A 709 19.78 -29.92 9.78
C THR A 709 19.17 -31.29 9.98
N LEU A 710 17.86 -31.36 10.22
CA LEU A 710 17.12 -32.62 10.22
C LEU A 710 16.53 -32.95 8.86
N CYS A 711 16.50 -32.03 7.91
CA CYS A 711 16.05 -32.25 6.54
C CYS A 711 16.89 -31.44 5.54
N ASP A 712 17.50 -32.11 4.57
CA ASP A 712 18.31 -31.48 3.52
C ASP A 712 17.76 -31.80 2.12
N GLU A 713 18.56 -31.59 1.07
CA GLU A 713 18.17 -31.88 -0.32
C GLU A 713 17.88 -33.37 -0.60
N HIS A 714 18.41 -34.26 0.23
CA HIS A 714 18.20 -35.71 0.17
C HIS A 714 17.00 -36.16 1.00
N GLY A 715 16.48 -35.30 1.88
CA GLY A 715 15.30 -35.55 2.72
C GLY A 715 15.62 -35.53 4.21
N PRO A 716 14.71 -36.03 5.04
CA PRO A 716 14.91 -36.04 6.48
C PRO A 716 15.96 -37.06 6.91
N LEU A 717 16.76 -36.67 7.91
CA LEU A 717 17.70 -37.54 8.59
C LEU A 717 16.93 -38.66 9.28
N THR A 718 17.26 -39.91 8.93
CA THR A 718 16.66 -41.10 9.53
C THR A 718 17.71 -41.82 10.37
N LEU A 719 17.40 -42.02 11.66
CA LEU A 719 18.16 -42.93 12.51
C LEU A 719 17.62 -44.33 12.25
N ASP A 720 18.44 -45.18 11.62
CA ASP A 720 18.37 -46.60 11.21
C ASP A 720 17.06 -47.43 11.31
N ASP A 721 16.09 -47.11 12.18
CA ASP A 721 14.79 -47.76 12.31
C ASP A 721 13.63 -47.07 11.56
N GLN A 722 13.77 -45.80 11.14
CA GLN A 722 12.71 -45.05 10.41
C GLN A 722 12.96 -44.90 8.89
N ALA A 723 14.15 -45.28 8.40
CA ALA A 723 14.56 -45.12 7.00
C ALA A 723 13.66 -45.88 5.99
N ALA A 724 13.04 -46.99 6.41
CA ALA A 724 12.23 -47.83 5.55
C ALA A 724 10.86 -47.23 5.15
N ALA A 725 10.39 -46.18 5.83
CA ALA A 725 9.06 -45.61 5.61
C ALA A 725 9.03 -44.40 4.64
N ILE A 726 10.20 -43.84 4.31
CA ILE A 726 10.29 -42.63 3.50
C ILE A 726 10.50 -43.02 2.02
N PRO A 727 9.63 -42.60 1.10
CA PRO A 727 9.77 -42.93 -0.30
C PRO A 727 11.11 -42.46 -0.87
N LEU A 728 11.74 -43.27 -1.73
CA LEU A 728 12.90 -42.86 -2.52
C LEU A 728 12.48 -41.73 -3.47
N GLY A 729 13.14 -40.56 -3.38
CA GLY A 729 12.87 -39.41 -4.23
C GLY A 729 13.64 -38.18 -3.77
N LYS A 730 13.98 -37.29 -4.71
CA LYS A 730 14.58 -35.99 -4.36
C LYS A 730 13.54 -35.11 -3.66
N ARG A 731 14.00 -34.24 -2.75
CA ARG A 731 13.12 -33.25 -2.13
C ARG A 731 12.63 -32.23 -3.18
N LEU A 732 11.31 -32.10 -3.31
CA LEU A 732 10.65 -31.00 -4.01
C LEU A 732 10.64 -29.75 -3.12
N ASN A 733 10.13 -29.88 -1.90
CA ASN A 733 10.04 -28.79 -0.93
C ASN A 733 9.82 -29.35 0.49
N HIS A 734 10.00 -28.50 1.51
CA HIS A 734 9.68 -28.75 2.91
C HIS A 734 8.91 -27.56 3.45
N VAL A 735 7.71 -27.78 4.00
CA VAL A 735 6.85 -26.71 4.51
C VAL A 735 6.36 -27.03 5.91
N ASP A 736 6.15 -25.97 6.68
CA ASP A 736 5.53 -25.99 7.99
C ASP A 736 4.01 -25.88 7.87
N CYS A 737 3.25 -26.79 8.49
CA CYS A 737 1.78 -26.74 8.43
C CYS A 737 1.25 -25.48 9.12
N ARG A 738 1.91 -25.01 10.19
CA ARG A 738 1.58 -23.73 10.85
C ARG A 738 1.64 -22.53 9.90
N ASP A 739 2.44 -22.56 8.83
CA ASP A 739 2.54 -21.42 7.89
C ASP A 739 1.28 -21.20 7.05
N PHE A 740 0.36 -22.17 7.09
CA PHE A 740 -0.94 -22.10 6.42
C PHE A 740 -2.10 -21.85 7.40
N LEU A 741 -1.90 -22.08 8.70
CA LEU A 741 -2.90 -21.81 9.74
C LEU A 741 -2.75 -20.37 10.22
N VAL A 742 -3.74 -19.53 9.91
CA VAL A 742 -3.68 -18.10 10.20
C VAL A 742 -3.61 -17.83 11.70
N GLY A 743 -2.75 -16.89 12.08
CA GLY A 743 -2.55 -16.47 13.48
C GLY A 743 -1.82 -17.46 14.38
N SER A 744 -1.48 -18.65 13.88
CA SER A 744 -0.76 -19.68 14.65
C SER A 744 0.60 -19.19 15.15
N ARG A 745 1.13 -19.87 16.17
CA ARG A 745 2.42 -19.50 16.81
C ARG A 745 3.52 -19.48 15.76
N GLU A 746 4.11 -18.30 15.54
CA GLU A 746 5.17 -18.11 14.54
C GLU A 746 4.83 -18.72 13.17
N GLY A 747 3.56 -18.72 12.76
CA GLY A 747 3.13 -19.15 11.44
C GLY A 747 3.26 -18.05 10.40
N GLY A 748 3.60 -18.42 9.16
CA GLY A 748 3.56 -17.57 7.97
C GLY A 748 4.91 -17.00 7.53
N LEU A 749 4.88 -16.20 6.46
CA LEU A 749 6.02 -15.46 5.95
C LEU A 749 6.17 -14.15 6.72
N CYS A 750 7.39 -13.83 7.14
CA CYS A 750 7.69 -12.51 7.70
C CYS A 750 7.72 -11.45 6.61
N LEU A 751 6.87 -10.43 6.73
CA LEU A 751 6.74 -9.33 5.77
C LEU A 751 7.09 -7.99 6.43
N GLU A 752 7.71 -7.09 5.66
CA GLU A 752 7.81 -5.66 5.94
C GLU A 752 6.77 -4.92 5.11
N LEU A 753 5.88 -4.19 5.79
CA LEU A 753 4.84 -3.37 5.17
C LEU A 753 5.40 -2.00 4.76
N SER A 754 4.60 -1.22 4.02
CA SER A 754 5.02 0.08 3.48
C SER A 754 5.23 1.16 4.55
N ASP A 755 4.64 1.00 5.74
CA ASP A 755 4.90 1.83 6.93
C ASP A 755 6.14 1.36 7.72
N GLY A 756 6.84 0.32 7.27
CA GLY A 756 8.00 -0.26 7.95
C GLY A 756 7.65 -1.25 9.06
N SER A 757 6.37 -1.44 9.38
CA SER A 757 5.94 -2.44 10.35
C SER A 757 6.23 -3.85 9.85
N ILE A 758 6.47 -4.76 10.80
CA ILE A 758 6.77 -6.16 10.52
C ILE A 758 5.55 -7.00 10.89
N CYS A 759 5.05 -7.78 9.94
CA CYS A 759 3.95 -8.71 10.18
C CYS A 759 4.30 -10.13 9.73
N ARG A 760 3.41 -11.08 10.01
CA ARG A 760 3.47 -12.45 9.47
C ARG A 760 2.18 -12.79 8.73
N ALA A 761 2.32 -13.28 7.50
CA ALA A 761 1.20 -13.61 6.63
C ALA A 761 1.20 -15.08 6.21
N PRO A 762 0.05 -15.74 6.11
CA PRO A 762 -0.01 -17.15 5.73
C PRO A 762 0.48 -17.37 4.30
N TYR A 763 0.91 -18.59 3.97
CA TYR A 763 1.29 -18.99 2.60
C TYR A 763 0.08 -19.14 1.67
N LEU A 764 -0.72 -18.07 1.57
CA LEU A 764 -1.98 -18.00 0.85
C LEU A 764 -2.09 -16.67 0.11
N LEU A 765 -2.72 -16.70 -1.07
CA LEU A 765 -3.15 -15.48 -1.74
C LEU A 765 -4.13 -14.70 -0.84
N PRO A 766 -4.09 -13.36 -0.86
CA PRO A 766 -3.26 -12.52 -1.74
C PRO A 766 -1.87 -12.23 -1.17
N TYR A 767 -1.57 -12.62 0.07
CA TYR A 767 -0.40 -12.10 0.78
C TYR A 767 0.91 -12.73 0.32
N VAL A 768 0.89 -14.04 0.12
CA VAL A 768 2.08 -14.85 -0.19
C VAL A 768 1.68 -15.86 -1.24
N SER A 769 2.48 -15.99 -2.30
CA SER A 769 2.28 -16.98 -3.35
C SER A 769 2.55 -18.41 -2.84
N PRO A 770 1.55 -19.32 -2.79
CA PRO A 770 1.81 -20.74 -2.59
C PRO A 770 2.72 -21.35 -3.66
N HIS A 771 2.73 -20.81 -4.88
CA HIS A 771 3.66 -21.25 -5.92
C HIS A 771 5.12 -21.02 -5.49
N ASP A 772 5.44 -19.80 -5.05
CA ASP A 772 6.80 -19.40 -4.66
C ASP A 772 7.27 -19.99 -3.34
N ARG A 773 6.36 -20.34 -2.42
CA ARG A 773 6.71 -20.87 -1.09
C ARG A 773 6.58 -22.38 -0.97
N ALA A 774 5.59 -22.96 -1.62
CA ALA A 774 5.20 -24.35 -1.43
C ALA A 774 5.14 -25.15 -2.74
N SER A 775 5.70 -24.61 -3.83
CA SER A 775 5.78 -25.28 -5.14
C SER A 775 4.43 -25.69 -5.73
N VAL A 776 3.33 -25.10 -5.25
CA VAL A 776 1.99 -25.30 -5.81
C VAL A 776 2.03 -24.90 -7.30
N PRO A 777 1.52 -25.72 -8.24
CA PRO A 777 1.45 -25.33 -9.64
C PRO A 777 0.71 -24.00 -9.81
N VAL A 778 1.23 -23.10 -10.63
CA VAL A 778 0.73 -21.71 -10.70
C VAL A 778 -0.74 -21.64 -11.11
N ASP A 779 -1.20 -22.55 -11.97
CA ASP A 779 -2.58 -22.68 -12.40
C ASP A 779 -3.52 -23.29 -11.34
N ALA A 780 -2.97 -23.89 -10.28
CA ALA A 780 -3.70 -24.40 -9.12
C ALA A 780 -3.73 -23.43 -7.94
N GLU A 781 -2.96 -22.34 -7.98
CA GLU A 781 -2.65 -21.49 -6.82
C GLU A 781 -3.88 -20.81 -6.21
N LEU A 782 -4.77 -20.28 -7.05
CA LEU A 782 -5.99 -19.61 -6.60
C LEU A 782 -6.95 -20.59 -5.92
N ASP A 783 -7.19 -21.74 -6.55
CA ASP A 783 -8.07 -22.78 -6.01
C ASP A 783 -7.50 -23.38 -4.72
N PHE A 784 -6.19 -23.59 -4.67
CA PHE A 784 -5.49 -24.02 -3.46
C PHE A 784 -5.67 -23.00 -2.33
N SER A 785 -5.49 -21.71 -2.60
CA SER A 785 -5.66 -20.66 -1.58
C SER A 785 -7.11 -20.60 -1.09
N LYS A 786 -8.10 -20.66 -1.98
CA LYS A 786 -9.53 -20.74 -1.63
C LYS A 786 -9.81 -21.94 -0.72
N GLU A 787 -9.28 -23.10 -1.06
CA GLU A 787 -9.46 -24.30 -0.26
C GLU A 787 -8.87 -24.17 1.14
N VAL A 788 -7.64 -23.66 1.26
CA VAL A 788 -6.97 -23.55 2.57
C VAL A 788 -7.55 -22.42 3.42
N TRP A 789 -8.04 -21.33 2.82
CA TRP A 789 -8.85 -20.34 3.56
C TRP A 789 -10.13 -20.93 4.12
N LYS A 790 -10.78 -21.84 3.36
CA LYS A 790 -11.94 -22.59 3.87
C LYS A 790 -11.54 -23.51 5.03
N LEU A 791 -10.41 -24.21 4.93
CA LEU A 791 -9.90 -25.02 6.05
C LEU A 791 -9.64 -24.18 7.31
N ASN A 792 -9.09 -22.97 7.16
CA ASN A 792 -8.93 -22.03 8.28
C ASN A 792 -10.29 -21.63 8.87
N LYS A 793 -11.25 -21.24 8.03
CA LYS A 793 -12.60 -20.91 8.48
C LYS A 793 -13.24 -22.07 9.25
N ASP A 794 -13.16 -23.28 8.71
CA ASP A 794 -13.71 -24.50 9.31
C ASP A 794 -12.99 -24.85 10.63
N PHE A 795 -11.69 -24.59 10.73
CA PHE A 795 -10.93 -24.74 11.99
C PHE A 795 -11.48 -23.82 13.07
N PHE A 796 -11.61 -22.52 12.81
CA PHE A 796 -12.09 -21.56 13.81
C PHE A 796 -13.56 -21.75 14.17
N SER A 797 -14.42 -22.05 13.21
CA SER A 797 -15.85 -22.30 13.48
C SER A 797 -16.11 -23.60 14.25
N SER A 798 -15.15 -24.53 14.25
CA SER A 798 -15.23 -25.78 15.01
C SER A 798 -14.68 -25.67 16.43
N LEU A 799 -14.09 -24.53 16.81
CA LEU A 799 -13.64 -24.30 18.18
C LEU A 799 -14.86 -24.07 19.09
N GLY A 800 -14.78 -24.57 20.32
CA GLY A 800 -15.75 -24.23 21.37
C GLY A 800 -15.63 -22.79 21.89
N VAL A 801 -14.74 -21.98 21.30
CA VAL A 801 -14.39 -20.62 21.70
C VAL A 801 -14.31 -19.69 20.49
N ASP A 802 -14.70 -18.43 20.67
CA ASP A 802 -14.64 -17.40 19.64
C ASP A 802 -13.31 -16.64 19.70
N LEU A 803 -12.28 -17.20 19.05
CA LEU A 803 -11.00 -16.51 18.90
C LEU A 803 -11.13 -15.29 17.96
N CYS A 804 -10.56 -14.18 18.39
CA CYS A 804 -10.48 -12.93 17.66
C CYS A 804 -9.04 -12.60 17.25
N LEU A 805 -8.88 -11.59 16.39
CA LEU A 805 -7.57 -11.12 15.96
C LEU A 805 -6.64 -10.79 17.14
N ALA A 806 -7.17 -10.21 18.22
CA ALA A 806 -6.41 -9.86 19.42
C ALA A 806 -5.81 -11.08 20.15
N ASP A 807 -6.31 -12.29 19.91
CA ASP A 807 -5.82 -13.54 20.49
C ASP A 807 -4.66 -14.16 19.67
N MET A 808 -4.39 -13.62 18.48
CA MET A 808 -3.35 -14.12 17.59
C MET A 808 -1.97 -13.59 17.97
N SER A 809 -0.90 -14.14 17.37
CA SER A 809 0.45 -13.59 17.59
C SER A 809 0.52 -12.10 17.22
N PRO A 810 1.30 -11.26 17.95
CA PRO A 810 1.41 -9.83 17.64
C PRO A 810 1.79 -9.54 16.19
N ALA A 811 2.67 -10.35 15.59
CA ALA A 811 3.04 -10.22 14.18
C ALA A 811 1.86 -10.45 13.22
N PHE A 812 0.90 -11.32 13.57
CA PHE A 812 -0.32 -11.52 12.78
C PHE A 812 -1.35 -10.41 13.04
N GLN A 813 -1.42 -9.88 14.26
CA GLN A 813 -2.23 -8.70 14.57
C GLN A 813 -1.84 -7.51 13.69
N GLU A 814 -0.54 -7.32 13.44
CA GLU A 814 -0.05 -6.27 12.53
C GLU A 814 -0.58 -6.41 11.09
N LEU A 815 -0.74 -7.65 10.60
CA LEU A 815 -1.38 -7.91 9.30
C LEU A 815 -2.88 -7.58 9.33
N GLY A 816 -3.59 -7.95 10.39
CA GLY A 816 -5.01 -7.59 10.53
C GLY A 816 -5.22 -6.07 10.62
N ALA A 817 -4.34 -5.37 11.35
CA ALA A 817 -4.37 -3.92 11.46
C ALA A 817 -4.11 -3.22 10.12
N SER A 818 -3.22 -3.75 9.27
CA SER A 818 -2.98 -3.18 7.94
C SER A 818 -4.13 -3.39 6.96
N LEU A 819 -5.04 -4.31 7.27
CA LEU A 819 -6.32 -4.52 6.57
C LEU A 819 -7.48 -3.69 7.16
N GLY A 820 -7.21 -2.86 8.17
CA GLY A 820 -8.23 -2.06 8.84
C GLY A 820 -9.05 -2.82 9.88
N PHE A 821 -8.62 -4.02 10.32
CA PHE A 821 -9.28 -4.77 11.39
C PHE A 821 -8.63 -4.49 12.75
N ALA A 822 -9.45 -4.24 13.77
CA ALA A 822 -8.99 -4.05 15.15
C ALA A 822 -9.21 -5.31 16.01
N ASN A 823 -10.43 -5.86 16.03
CA ASN A 823 -10.77 -7.06 16.81
C ASN A 823 -11.85 -7.91 16.12
N ILE A 824 -11.60 -8.30 14.87
CA ILE A 824 -12.49 -9.17 14.11
C ILE A 824 -12.38 -10.63 14.59
N ARG A 825 -13.49 -11.40 14.56
CA ARG A 825 -13.45 -12.86 14.78
C ARG A 825 -12.61 -13.52 13.69
N MET A 826 -11.82 -14.53 14.05
CA MET A 826 -10.96 -15.22 13.09
C MET A 826 -11.75 -15.95 11.99
N GLU A 827 -12.92 -16.48 12.32
CA GLU A 827 -13.87 -17.04 11.33
C GLU A 827 -14.29 -15.98 10.30
N ASP A 828 -14.64 -14.78 10.75
CA ASP A 828 -15.09 -13.67 9.89
C ASP A 828 -13.96 -13.13 9.02
N LEU A 829 -12.73 -13.08 9.54
CA LEU A 829 -11.53 -12.73 8.77
C LEU A 829 -11.27 -13.74 7.65
N CYS A 830 -11.41 -15.04 7.93
CA CYS A 830 -11.28 -16.09 6.91
C CYS A 830 -12.41 -15.99 5.87
N ALA A 831 -13.64 -15.73 6.31
CA ALA A 831 -14.77 -15.52 5.41
C ALA A 831 -14.60 -14.27 4.53
N TRP A 832 -14.04 -13.19 5.09
CA TRP A 832 -13.72 -11.98 4.35
C TRP A 832 -12.67 -12.26 3.26
N ASN A 833 -11.59 -12.98 3.57
CA ASN A 833 -10.59 -13.37 2.57
C ASN A 833 -11.19 -14.24 1.45
N LEU A 834 -12.03 -15.22 1.81
CA LEU A 834 -12.71 -16.06 0.82
C LEU A 834 -13.54 -15.25 -0.17
N ARG A 835 -14.31 -14.26 0.33
CA ARG A 835 -15.15 -13.40 -0.52
C ARG A 835 -14.34 -12.58 -1.53
N HIS A 836 -13.10 -12.20 -1.20
CA HIS A 836 -12.25 -11.40 -2.09
C HIS A 836 -11.46 -12.24 -3.09
N LEU A 837 -11.31 -13.54 -2.84
CA LEU A 837 -10.76 -14.47 -3.82
C LEU A 837 -11.80 -14.90 -4.87
N CYS A 838 -13.09 -14.62 -4.65
CA CYS A 838 -14.23 -15.24 -5.36
C CYS A 838 -14.27 -14.98 -6.85
#